data_AF-A0A3D5R344-F1
#
_entry.id   AF-A0A3D5R344-F1
#
_cell.length_a   1.000
_cell.length_b   1.000
_cell.length_c   1.000
_cell.angle_alpha   90.00
_cell.angle_beta   90.00
_cell.angle_gamma   90.00
#
_symmetry.space_group_name_H-M   'P 1'
#
loop_
_entity.id
_entity.type
_entity.pdbx_description
1 polymer ?
#
loop_
_entity_poly.entity_id
_entity_poly.type
_entity_poly.pdbx_seq_one_letter_code
_entity_poly.pdbx_strand_id
1 'polypeptide(L)'
;MKKISKSTISDFILGIVLMLLALFAFLLSWGPLETLENGLYDLRANLRITSSKAPVAVIAIDEQSIANLGRWPWPRAHIASMVDLLQSYQVKVIGLDIIYSEKDINQGLIEVRNLITSIETDPAYTKGSDAVLTALKESEKKLDNDTILANAIAAGKNVVLPLFFVPGSPTGRTAADLPDYLRANSLSPTGADESFTARAIVPPIPEFAAGALGLGHINIFTDRDGTVRSEPLFINFEEQLFPSFALQLTLKYLNFDLKNVQLGQEITFGRKRIPVDENNRMLISFNEGIPYFSYFDVVNKKIAPDVFKDKIVIIAQSAAGLGAMQVTPAAVNVPPGTIIANIIENILNDDHIVRPDWAAILELIMILIFGLYVALVIPQLKAGISAIVSLVLLLAWMTTTFYLFAAYGYWIKALYPALVLLIGYIVIVSKRYLLTEKAKDRMEADSVETNKMLGLSFQGQGLLDMAFDKFRKCPVDDESVKELLYNLGLDFERKRMFNKAVAVYQHIAQAGTFKDIDERIKKLTTAGETMIFGLSGAKKEATVIMDNTEIKPTLGRYEIVKELGRGAMGTVFLGKDPRINREVAIKTLRYEEIDSEQIDEVKKRFFREAEAAGRLSHPNIVTIYDVGEDYDIAYLAMELLDGSDLAKYTKKENLLPVKEIIRIVSCVASALDYAHANGIVHRDIKPANIMVLNNGEVKVADFGIARVMATSKTQTGVVLGTPSYMSPEQIAGKKVDGRSDLFSLGVVLYELISGEKPFNGDSIATLMYNITTTAPQAIIELSPGIPEAMAPIVEKLLSKDVEARYQTGKLLADDLLACLN
;
A
#
# COMPACT_ATOMS: atom_id res chain seq x y z
N MET A 1 -33.58 -35.97 5.05
CA MET A 1 -32.21 -35.85 4.49
C MET A 1 -32.26 -34.96 3.26
N LYS A 2 -31.72 -33.74 3.31
CA LYS A 2 -31.65 -32.84 2.13
C LYS A 2 -30.68 -33.46 1.11
N LYS A 3 -31.12 -33.62 -0.15
CA LYS A 3 -30.25 -34.04 -1.27
C LYS A 3 -29.06 -33.09 -1.34
N ILE A 4 -27.86 -33.60 -1.07
CA ILE A 4 -26.61 -32.85 -1.25
C ILE A 4 -26.49 -32.53 -2.74
N SER A 5 -26.47 -31.24 -3.09
CA SER A 5 -26.32 -30.83 -4.49
C SER A 5 -24.90 -31.14 -5.00
N LYS A 6 -24.73 -31.42 -6.29
CA LYS A 6 -23.41 -31.64 -6.91
C LYS A 6 -22.44 -30.46 -6.69
N SER A 7 -22.95 -29.24 -6.54
CA SER A 7 -22.14 -28.04 -6.25
C SER A 7 -21.47 -28.12 -4.88
N THR A 8 -22.23 -28.48 -3.85
CA THR A 8 -21.73 -28.63 -2.47
C THR A 8 -20.63 -29.68 -2.34
N ILE A 9 -20.70 -30.77 -3.13
CA ILE A 9 -19.64 -31.79 -3.16
C ILE A 9 -18.36 -31.23 -3.80
N SER A 10 -18.50 -30.46 -4.87
CA SER A 10 -17.36 -29.85 -5.56
C SER A 10 -16.69 -28.75 -4.71
N ASP A 11 -17.44 -27.97 -3.94
CA ASP A 11 -16.89 -26.96 -3.02
C ASP A 11 -16.15 -27.62 -1.85
N PHE A 12 -16.70 -28.71 -1.31
CA PHE A 12 -16.04 -29.53 -0.29
C PHE A 12 -14.71 -30.10 -0.78
N ILE A 13 -14.69 -30.72 -1.97
CA ILE A 13 -13.45 -31.24 -2.57
C ILE A 13 -12.40 -30.13 -2.72
N LEU A 14 -12.80 -28.96 -3.19
CA LEU A 14 -11.89 -27.83 -3.42
C LEU A 14 -11.27 -27.33 -2.11
N GLY A 15 -12.07 -27.20 -1.04
CA GLY A 15 -11.57 -26.85 0.29
C GLY A 15 -10.60 -27.90 0.85
N ILE A 16 -10.90 -29.18 0.67
CA ILE A 16 -10.01 -30.29 1.09
C ILE A 16 -8.70 -30.28 0.28
N VAL A 17 -8.75 -30.06 -1.03
CA VAL A 17 -7.53 -29.98 -1.87
C VAL A 17 -6.64 -28.82 -1.43
N LEU A 18 -7.20 -27.63 -1.18
CA LEU A 18 -6.43 -26.49 -0.69
C LEU A 18 -5.80 -26.77 0.68
N MET A 19 -6.54 -27.42 1.58
CA MET A 19 -6.03 -27.84 2.89
C MET A 19 -4.87 -28.84 2.74
N LEU A 20 -5.00 -29.85 1.88
CA LEU A 20 -3.94 -30.83 1.63
C LEU A 20 -2.70 -30.20 0.99
N LEU A 21 -2.88 -29.26 0.07
CA LEU A 21 -1.77 -28.50 -0.53
C LEU A 21 -1.03 -27.67 0.52
N ALA A 22 -1.74 -26.99 1.41
CA ALA A 22 -1.13 -26.24 2.50
C ALA A 22 -0.41 -27.14 3.50
N LEU A 23 -1.00 -28.29 3.86
CA LEU A 23 -0.35 -29.30 4.70
C LEU A 23 0.93 -29.85 4.05
N PHE A 24 0.88 -30.16 2.76
CA PHE A 24 2.04 -30.63 2.01
C PHE A 24 3.14 -29.56 1.97
N ALA A 25 2.79 -28.31 1.69
CA ALA A 25 3.73 -27.21 1.66
C ALA A 25 4.33 -26.90 3.05
N PHE A 26 3.55 -27.10 4.13
CA PHE A 26 4.01 -26.96 5.51
C PHE A 26 4.97 -28.08 5.90
N LEU A 27 4.60 -29.34 5.68
CA LEU A 27 5.41 -30.51 6.04
C LEU A 27 6.74 -30.58 5.26
N LEU A 28 6.76 -30.06 4.02
CA LEU A 28 7.97 -30.01 3.21
C LEU A 28 8.78 -28.71 3.35
N SER A 29 8.34 -27.77 4.21
CA SER A 29 8.97 -26.45 4.35
C SER A 29 9.22 -25.79 2.98
N TRP A 30 8.16 -25.67 2.17
CA TRP A 30 8.27 -25.25 0.78
C TRP A 30 8.88 -23.83 0.67
N GLY A 31 10.03 -23.75 0.00
CA GLY A 31 10.92 -22.57 0.02
C GLY A 31 10.24 -21.21 -0.17
N PRO A 32 9.37 -21.01 -1.18
CA PRO A 32 8.71 -19.72 -1.40
C PRO A 32 7.83 -19.26 -0.23
N LEU A 33 7.12 -20.18 0.44
CA LEU A 33 6.29 -19.84 1.59
C LEU A 33 7.13 -19.59 2.85
N GLU A 34 8.24 -20.31 3.01
CA GLU A 34 9.20 -20.05 4.08
C GLU A 34 9.81 -18.65 3.95
N THR A 35 10.15 -18.20 2.74
CA THR A 35 10.63 -16.82 2.52
C THR A 35 9.59 -15.78 2.92
N LEU A 36 8.30 -16.01 2.63
CA LEU A 36 7.24 -15.11 3.05
C LEU A 36 7.01 -15.14 4.57
N GLU A 37 7.11 -16.30 5.20
CA GLU A 37 7.03 -16.42 6.66
C GLU A 37 8.22 -15.74 7.35
N ASN A 38 9.42 -15.82 6.77
CA ASN A 38 10.59 -15.09 7.26
C ASN A 38 10.42 -13.57 7.14
N GLY A 39 9.80 -13.07 6.08
CA GLY A 39 9.42 -11.65 5.99
C GLY A 39 8.43 -11.24 7.08
N LEU A 40 7.50 -12.13 7.45
CA LEU A 40 6.58 -11.91 8.56
C LEU A 40 7.28 -11.97 9.93
N TYR A 41 8.25 -12.86 10.08
CA TYR A 41 9.14 -12.92 11.24
C TYR A 41 9.88 -11.58 11.41
N ASP A 42 10.48 -11.03 10.36
CA ASP A 42 11.24 -9.78 10.44
C ASP A 42 10.35 -8.60 10.85
N LEU A 43 9.15 -8.52 10.29
CA LEU A 43 8.16 -7.52 10.67
C LEU A 43 7.81 -7.59 12.16
N ARG A 44 7.74 -8.81 12.73
CA ARG A 44 7.45 -9.02 14.16
C ARG A 44 8.67 -8.78 15.03
N ALA A 45 9.87 -9.15 14.58
CA ALA A 45 11.13 -8.92 15.28
C ALA A 45 11.35 -7.42 15.53
N ASN A 46 11.02 -6.58 14.56
CA ASN A 46 11.08 -5.12 14.71
C ASN A 46 10.20 -4.58 15.86
N LEU A 47 9.12 -5.26 16.23
CA LEU A 47 8.26 -4.86 17.35
C LEU A 47 8.82 -5.25 18.72
N ARG A 48 9.84 -6.12 18.77
CA ARG A 48 10.54 -6.53 20.01
C ARG A 48 11.79 -5.72 20.30
N ILE A 49 12.24 -4.86 19.40
CA ILE A 49 13.48 -4.09 19.59
C ILE A 49 13.36 -3.25 20.87
N THR A 50 14.24 -3.50 21.83
CA THR A 50 14.36 -2.72 23.06
C THR A 50 15.75 -2.11 23.21
N SER A 51 15.91 -1.18 24.14
CA SER A 51 17.22 -0.64 24.49
C SER A 51 18.03 -1.68 25.28
N SER A 52 19.23 -1.97 24.79
CA SER A 52 20.18 -2.90 25.38
C SER A 52 20.53 -2.52 26.81
N LYS A 53 20.55 -3.52 27.68
CA LYS A 53 21.02 -3.40 29.07
C LYS A 53 22.18 -4.34 29.35
N ALA A 54 22.73 -4.95 28.30
CA ALA A 54 23.77 -5.93 28.43
C ALA A 54 25.05 -5.32 29.04
N PRO A 55 25.78 -6.07 29.87
CA PRO A 55 27.11 -5.70 30.34
C PRO A 55 28.16 -5.95 29.23
N VAL A 56 27.90 -5.46 28.01
CA VAL A 56 28.74 -5.64 26.82
C VAL A 56 29.05 -4.28 26.20
N ALA A 57 30.28 -4.11 25.73
CA ALA A 57 30.69 -2.96 24.94
C ALA A 57 31.53 -3.42 23.74
N VAL A 58 31.37 -2.75 22.60
CA VAL A 58 32.15 -3.02 21.40
C VAL A 58 33.15 -1.89 21.16
N ILE A 59 34.42 -2.25 21.02
CA ILE A 59 35.49 -1.38 20.56
C ILE A 59 35.73 -1.69 19.10
N ALA A 60 35.53 -0.68 18.27
CA ALA A 60 35.46 -0.81 16.84
C ALA A 60 36.76 -0.41 16.17
N ILE A 61 37.29 -1.27 15.32
CA ILE A 61 38.24 -0.88 14.28
C ILE A 61 37.41 -0.23 13.17
N ASP A 62 37.18 1.07 13.32
CA ASP A 62 36.34 1.93 12.47
C ASP A 62 37.16 2.81 11.52
N GLU A 63 36.49 3.55 10.63
CA GLU A 63 37.19 4.44 9.70
C GLU A 63 38.01 5.51 10.44
N GLN A 64 37.52 6.01 11.58
CA GLN A 64 38.24 6.98 12.41
C GLN A 64 39.57 6.41 12.89
N SER A 65 39.57 5.16 13.36
CA SER A 65 40.79 4.52 13.84
C SER A 65 41.79 4.27 12.72
N ILE A 66 41.32 3.85 11.55
CA ILE A 66 42.17 3.67 10.36
C ILE A 66 42.74 5.01 9.89
N ALA A 67 41.93 6.08 9.90
CA ALA A 67 42.37 7.41 9.48
C ALA A 67 43.48 7.98 10.38
N ASN A 68 43.44 7.70 11.69
CA ASN A 68 44.39 8.25 12.65
C ASN A 68 45.60 7.33 12.96
N LEU A 69 45.41 6.00 12.95
CA LEU A 69 46.47 5.03 13.27
C LEU A 69 47.16 4.47 12.02
N GLY A 70 46.61 4.75 10.83
CA GLY A 70 47.11 4.25 9.56
C GLY A 70 46.36 3.01 9.07
N ARG A 71 46.82 2.49 7.92
CA ARG A 71 46.14 1.41 7.21
C ARG A 71 46.15 0.11 8.02
N TRP A 72 44.98 -0.54 8.10
CA TRP A 72 44.83 -1.88 8.66
C TRP A 72 45.43 -2.95 7.73
N PRO A 73 46.04 -4.05 8.25
CA PRO A 73 46.24 -4.39 9.67
C PRO A 73 47.38 -3.62 10.35
N TRP A 74 47.19 -3.26 11.61
CA TRP A 74 48.23 -2.61 12.44
C TRP A 74 49.18 -3.65 13.06
N PRO A 75 50.40 -3.25 13.49
CA PRO A 75 51.31 -4.13 14.23
C PRO A 75 50.64 -4.70 15.49
N ARG A 76 50.87 -5.99 15.77
CA ARG A 76 50.22 -6.69 16.91
C ARG A 76 50.57 -6.09 18.27
N ALA A 77 51.68 -5.35 18.37
CA ALA A 77 52.03 -4.56 19.55
C ALA A 77 51.00 -3.45 19.89
N HIS A 78 50.32 -2.87 18.89
CA HIS A 78 49.21 -1.92 19.14
C HIS A 78 48.02 -2.64 19.79
N ILE A 79 47.68 -3.82 19.28
CA ILE A 79 46.60 -4.64 19.84
C ILE A 79 46.94 -5.09 21.26
N ALA A 80 48.19 -5.48 21.51
CA ALA A 80 48.68 -5.80 22.85
C ALA A 80 48.50 -4.62 23.82
N SER A 81 48.84 -3.40 23.39
CA SER A 81 48.66 -2.19 24.21
C SER A 81 47.19 -1.94 24.56
N MET A 82 46.26 -2.23 23.64
CA MET A 82 44.82 -2.17 23.93
C MET A 82 44.39 -3.23 24.95
N VAL A 83 44.88 -4.47 24.80
CA VAL A 83 44.60 -5.56 25.74
C VAL A 83 45.09 -5.20 27.15
N ASP A 84 46.33 -4.71 27.27
CA ASP A 84 46.91 -4.25 28.55
C ASP A 84 46.11 -3.09 29.16
N LEU A 85 45.66 -2.14 28.32
CA LEU A 85 44.83 -1.02 28.76
C LEU A 85 43.48 -1.50 29.33
N LEU A 86 42.79 -2.40 28.64
CA LEU A 86 41.51 -2.96 29.09
C LEU A 86 41.68 -3.80 30.36
N GLN A 87 42.78 -4.54 30.49
CA GLN A 87 43.12 -5.24 31.73
C GLN A 87 43.31 -4.23 32.88
N SER A 88 43.97 -3.09 32.64
CA SER A 88 44.10 -2.02 33.65
C SER A 88 42.76 -1.40 34.08
N TYR A 89 41.75 -1.46 33.20
CA TYR A 89 40.39 -0.97 33.46
C TYR A 89 39.50 -2.01 34.17
N GLN A 90 40.06 -3.14 34.60
CA GLN A 90 39.31 -4.21 35.28
C GLN A 90 38.15 -4.76 34.43
N VAL A 91 38.40 -4.91 33.12
CA VAL A 91 37.47 -5.62 32.22
C VAL A 91 37.40 -7.09 32.61
N LYS A 92 36.18 -7.64 32.69
CA LYS A 92 35.97 -9.01 33.15
C LYS A 92 36.37 -10.04 32.10
N VAL A 93 35.97 -9.84 30.85
CA VAL A 93 36.36 -10.69 29.71
C VAL A 93 36.56 -9.82 28.47
N ILE A 94 37.65 -10.06 27.75
CA ILE A 94 37.99 -9.39 26.49
C ILE A 94 37.80 -10.40 25.35
N GLY A 95 36.92 -10.09 24.41
CA GLY A 95 36.82 -10.82 23.14
C GLY A 95 37.65 -10.13 22.08
N LEU A 96 38.71 -10.76 21.61
CA LEU A 96 39.54 -10.21 20.54
C LEU A 96 39.12 -10.80 19.19
N ASP A 97 38.10 -10.24 18.53
CA ASP A 97 37.53 -10.74 17.27
C ASP A 97 38.42 -10.41 16.05
N ILE A 98 39.65 -10.94 16.07
CA ILE A 98 40.63 -10.86 14.98
C ILE A 98 41.34 -12.21 14.90
N ILE A 99 41.33 -12.81 13.70
CA ILE A 99 41.98 -14.11 13.47
C ILE A 99 43.43 -13.89 13.04
N TYR A 100 44.37 -14.29 13.90
CA TYR A 100 45.80 -14.33 13.62
C TYR A 100 46.24 -15.75 13.31
N SER A 101 45.96 -16.25 12.11
CA SER A 101 46.27 -17.63 11.71
C SER A 101 47.71 -17.88 11.32
N GLU A 102 48.46 -16.82 11.01
CA GLU A 102 49.86 -16.88 10.58
C GLU A 102 50.74 -16.04 11.52
N LYS A 103 52.06 -16.32 11.53
CA LYS A 103 53.02 -15.52 12.31
C LYS A 103 53.27 -14.16 11.65
N ASP A 104 53.53 -13.13 12.45
CA ASP A 104 53.90 -11.82 11.92
C ASP A 104 55.34 -11.85 11.36
N ILE A 105 55.49 -11.58 10.06
CA ILE A 105 56.80 -11.58 9.39
C ILE A 105 57.33 -10.15 9.35
N ASN A 106 58.15 -9.81 10.34
CA ASN A 106 58.84 -8.53 10.40
C ASN A 106 60.27 -8.66 9.84
N GLN A 107 60.55 -8.07 8.68
CA GLN A 107 61.89 -8.10 8.07
C GLN A 107 62.97 -7.53 9.01
N GLY A 108 62.66 -6.47 9.75
CA GLY A 108 63.58 -5.89 10.73
C GLY A 108 63.93 -6.85 11.86
N LEU A 109 62.97 -7.66 12.32
CA LEU A 109 63.21 -8.69 13.32
C LEU A 109 64.15 -9.78 12.79
N ILE A 110 63.98 -10.19 11.53
CA ILE A 110 64.84 -11.16 10.88
C ILE A 110 66.28 -10.65 10.80
N GLU A 111 66.48 -9.42 10.33
CA GLU A 111 67.83 -8.82 10.23
C GLU A 111 68.49 -8.65 11.60
N VAL A 112 67.74 -8.21 12.62
CA VAL A 112 68.28 -8.10 13.99
C VAL A 112 68.67 -9.47 14.54
N ARG A 113 67.87 -10.52 14.32
CA ARG A 113 68.22 -11.89 14.73
C ARG A 113 69.45 -12.42 14.01
N ASN A 114 69.59 -12.11 12.73
CA ASN A 114 70.78 -12.46 11.95
C ASN A 114 72.03 -11.77 12.52
N LEU A 115 71.96 -10.47 12.82
CA LEU A 115 73.06 -9.71 13.44
C LEU A 115 73.43 -10.26 14.81
N ILE A 116 72.44 -10.56 15.67
CA ILE A 116 72.67 -11.18 16.98
C ILE A 116 73.41 -12.52 16.79
N THR A 117 72.93 -13.36 15.87
CA THR A 117 73.53 -14.65 15.58
C THR A 117 74.96 -14.51 15.04
N SER A 118 75.22 -13.57 14.13
CA SER A 118 76.56 -13.30 13.58
C SER A 118 77.54 -12.86 14.67
N ILE A 119 77.10 -12.02 15.62
CA ILE A 119 77.94 -11.58 16.74
C ILE A 119 78.20 -12.75 17.71
N GLU A 120 77.17 -13.52 18.06
CA GLU A 120 77.30 -14.63 19.01
C GLU A 120 78.10 -15.82 18.47
N THR A 121 78.16 -15.99 17.15
CA THR A 121 78.91 -17.06 16.48
C THR A 121 80.33 -16.65 16.08
N ASP A 122 80.70 -15.38 16.22
CA ASP A 122 82.05 -14.89 15.94
C ASP A 122 83.06 -15.48 16.96
N PRO A 123 84.10 -16.21 16.51
CA PRO A 123 85.14 -16.76 17.39
C PRO A 123 85.88 -15.71 18.24
N ALA A 124 85.91 -14.44 17.80
CA ALA A 124 86.54 -13.33 18.52
C ALA A 124 85.64 -12.74 19.62
N TYR A 125 84.36 -13.07 19.64
CA TYR A 125 83.41 -12.52 20.61
C TYR A 125 83.65 -13.09 22.01
N THR A 126 83.93 -12.20 22.98
CA THR A 126 84.13 -12.57 24.38
C THR A 126 82.89 -12.22 25.20
N LYS A 127 82.28 -13.19 25.88
CA LYS A 127 81.07 -12.98 26.69
C LYS A 127 81.36 -12.03 27.87
N GLY A 128 80.79 -10.82 27.84
CA GLY A 128 80.83 -9.88 28.98
C GLY A 128 80.55 -8.44 28.57
N SER A 129 79.28 -8.02 28.67
CA SER A 129 78.73 -6.67 28.48
C SER A 129 79.08 -5.95 27.17
N ASP A 130 78.72 -6.54 26.03
CA ASP A 130 78.68 -5.77 24.79
C ASP A 130 77.38 -4.93 24.77
N ALA A 131 77.53 -3.61 24.91
CA ALA A 131 76.41 -2.67 24.90
C ALA A 131 75.60 -2.79 23.60
N VAL A 132 76.27 -3.13 22.49
CA VAL A 132 75.65 -3.31 21.18
C VAL A 132 74.77 -4.56 21.16
N LEU A 133 75.28 -5.71 21.64
CA LEU A 133 74.47 -6.94 21.71
C LEU A 133 73.26 -6.76 22.64
N THR A 134 73.42 -6.00 23.73
CA THR A 134 72.32 -5.68 24.65
C THR A 134 71.25 -4.84 23.96
N ALA A 135 71.65 -3.79 23.24
CA ALA A 135 70.74 -2.95 22.46
C ALA A 135 70.06 -3.72 21.31
N LEU A 136 70.76 -4.64 20.65
CA LEU A 136 70.19 -5.52 19.63
C LEU A 136 69.15 -6.47 20.20
N LYS A 137 69.43 -7.11 21.36
CA LYS A 137 68.46 -7.97 22.06
C LYS A 137 67.25 -7.19 22.56
N GLU A 138 67.42 -5.93 22.96
CA GLU A 138 66.30 -5.06 23.29
C GLU A 138 65.47 -4.70 22.04
N SER A 139 66.13 -4.46 20.91
CA SER A 139 65.48 -4.18 19.63
C SER A 139 64.72 -5.41 19.12
N GLU A 140 65.29 -6.61 19.25
CA GLU A 140 64.61 -7.87 18.94
C GLU A 140 63.29 -7.99 19.71
N LYS A 141 63.32 -7.76 21.03
CA LYS A 141 62.12 -7.78 21.88
C LYS A 141 61.06 -6.76 21.47
N LYS A 142 61.48 -5.55 21.03
CA LYS A 142 60.56 -4.50 20.57
C LYS A 142 59.95 -4.79 19.20
N LEU A 143 60.64 -5.56 18.36
CA LEU A 143 60.21 -5.90 17.01
C LEU A 143 59.40 -7.21 16.94
N ASP A 144 59.47 -8.06 17.96
CA ASP A 144 58.73 -9.31 18.07
C ASP A 144 57.27 -9.06 18.52
N ASN A 145 56.47 -8.56 17.57
CA ASN A 145 55.06 -8.23 17.77
C ASN A 145 54.22 -9.43 18.24
N ASP A 146 54.54 -10.66 17.78
CA ASP A 146 53.87 -11.88 18.19
C ASP A 146 54.10 -12.14 19.67
N THR A 147 55.36 -12.12 20.12
CA THR A 147 55.68 -12.34 21.53
C THR A 147 55.06 -11.26 22.43
N ILE A 148 55.04 -10.01 21.97
CA ILE A 148 54.39 -8.90 22.70
C ILE A 148 52.90 -9.18 22.91
N LEU A 149 52.17 -9.54 21.85
CA LEU A 149 50.74 -9.84 21.96
C LEU A 149 50.47 -11.14 22.74
N ALA A 150 51.26 -12.20 22.54
CA ALA A 150 51.12 -13.45 23.28
C ALA A 150 51.24 -13.22 24.80
N ASN A 151 52.21 -12.40 25.21
CA ASN A 151 52.40 -12.04 26.62
C ASN A 151 51.22 -11.24 27.19
N ALA A 152 50.70 -10.27 26.44
CA ALA A 152 49.52 -9.48 26.85
C ALA A 152 48.27 -10.36 27.00
N ILE A 153 48.04 -11.29 26.07
CA ILE A 153 46.93 -12.27 26.13
C ILE A 153 47.07 -13.15 27.38
N ALA A 154 48.26 -13.70 27.63
CA ALA A 154 48.52 -14.61 28.74
C ALA A 154 48.51 -13.91 30.12
N ALA A 155 48.87 -12.62 30.19
CA ALA A 155 48.97 -11.87 31.44
C ALA A 155 47.63 -11.67 32.13
N GLY A 156 46.59 -11.26 31.40
CA GLY A 156 45.28 -10.97 31.98
C GLY A 156 44.40 -12.18 32.25
N LYS A 157 44.69 -13.32 31.61
CA LYS A 157 43.87 -14.56 31.69
C LYS A 157 42.36 -14.33 31.49
N ASN A 158 42.01 -13.29 30.74
CA ASN A 158 40.64 -12.85 30.51
C ASN A 158 40.33 -12.66 29.02
N VAL A 159 41.21 -13.11 28.13
CA VAL A 159 41.08 -12.93 26.68
C VAL A 159 40.54 -14.20 26.01
N VAL A 160 39.47 -14.06 25.23
CA VAL A 160 38.92 -15.13 24.37
C VAL A 160 39.26 -14.81 22.92
N LEU A 161 39.68 -15.83 22.16
CA LEU A 161 40.08 -15.69 20.76
C LEU A 161 39.12 -16.42 19.79
N PRO A 162 39.03 -15.95 18.54
CA PRO A 162 38.10 -16.48 17.57
C PRO A 162 38.68 -17.69 16.85
N LEU A 163 37.80 -18.58 16.44
CA LEU A 163 38.04 -19.65 15.48
C LEU A 163 37.20 -19.36 14.23
N PHE A 164 37.71 -19.76 13.07
CA PHE A 164 36.89 -19.77 11.86
C PHE A 164 36.90 -21.15 11.23
N PHE A 165 35.71 -21.66 10.95
CA PHE A 165 35.52 -22.93 10.29
C PHE A 165 35.13 -22.73 8.83
N VAL A 166 35.58 -23.63 7.95
CA VAL A 166 35.10 -23.69 6.58
C VAL A 166 33.97 -24.72 6.55
N PRO A 167 32.71 -24.32 6.29
CA PRO A 167 31.59 -25.27 6.23
C PRO A 167 31.84 -26.36 5.19
N GLY A 168 31.40 -27.58 5.50
CA GLY A 168 31.50 -28.71 4.59
C GLY A 168 31.56 -30.05 5.31
N SER A 169 31.45 -31.12 4.53
CA SER A 169 31.45 -32.49 5.06
C SER A 169 32.79 -32.83 5.73
N PRO A 170 32.77 -33.63 6.82
CA PRO A 170 33.98 -34.11 7.48
C PRO A 170 34.91 -34.83 6.51
N THR A 171 36.22 -34.59 6.64
CA THR A 171 37.25 -35.17 5.77
C THR A 171 37.73 -36.56 6.20
N GLY A 172 37.13 -37.15 7.24
CA GLY A 172 37.51 -38.45 7.81
C GLY A 172 38.68 -38.43 8.81
N ARG A 173 39.11 -37.24 9.25
CA ARG A 173 40.05 -37.07 10.38
C ARG A 173 39.32 -37.23 11.71
N THR A 174 40.06 -37.58 12.75
CA THR A 174 39.49 -37.87 14.08
C THR A 174 39.92 -36.85 15.12
N ALA A 175 39.17 -36.76 16.22
CA ALA A 175 39.50 -35.87 17.34
C ALA A 175 40.92 -36.05 17.90
N ALA A 176 41.56 -37.21 17.70
CA ALA A 176 42.93 -37.47 18.13
C ALA A 176 43.99 -36.65 17.36
N ASP A 177 43.67 -36.20 16.15
CA ASP A 177 44.55 -35.42 15.30
C ASP A 177 44.60 -33.94 15.71
N LEU A 178 43.69 -33.51 16.60
CA LEU A 178 43.58 -32.12 17.07
C LEU A 178 44.65 -31.77 18.13
N PRO A 179 45.32 -30.60 17.98
CA PRO A 179 46.15 -30.02 19.04
C PRO A 179 45.42 -29.92 20.40
N ASP A 180 46.19 -30.05 21.50
CA ASP A 180 45.65 -30.03 22.86
C ASP A 180 44.82 -28.78 23.18
N TYR A 181 45.25 -27.61 22.68
CA TYR A 181 44.54 -26.35 22.90
C TYR A 181 43.16 -26.30 22.23
N LEU A 182 42.97 -27.00 21.10
CA LEU A 182 41.67 -27.11 20.45
C LEU A 182 40.77 -28.10 21.20
N ARG A 183 41.32 -29.26 21.57
CA ARG A 183 40.58 -30.27 22.38
C ARG A 183 40.14 -29.72 23.74
N ALA A 184 40.92 -28.83 24.35
CA ALA A 184 40.54 -28.17 25.60
C ALA A 184 39.38 -27.18 25.45
N ASN A 185 39.07 -26.74 24.22
CA ASN A 185 38.02 -25.78 23.89
C ASN A 185 36.89 -26.41 23.06
N SER A 186 36.72 -27.73 23.15
CA SER A 186 35.65 -28.47 22.48
C SER A 186 34.92 -29.43 23.42
N LEU A 187 33.77 -29.91 22.98
CA LEU A 187 32.98 -30.95 23.63
C LEU A 187 32.84 -32.16 22.71
N SER A 188 32.83 -33.35 23.29
CA SER A 188 32.41 -34.53 22.54
C SER A 188 30.88 -34.52 22.41
N PRO A 189 30.33 -34.77 21.21
CA PRO A 189 28.88 -34.83 21.01
C PRO A 189 28.25 -35.95 21.85
N THR A 190 27.12 -35.67 22.49
CA THR A 190 26.36 -36.64 23.28
C THR A 190 25.21 -37.20 22.46
N GLY A 191 25.49 -38.23 21.64
CA GLY A 191 24.48 -38.89 20.80
C GLY A 191 24.53 -38.46 19.33
N ALA A 192 23.39 -38.55 18.64
CA ALA A 192 23.26 -38.04 17.28
C ALA A 192 23.32 -36.52 17.31
N ASP A 193 24.30 -35.94 16.63
CA ASP A 193 24.52 -34.49 16.54
C ASP A 193 24.19 -34.02 15.12
N GLU A 194 23.30 -33.03 15.04
CA GLU A 194 22.88 -32.39 13.78
C GLU A 194 23.48 -30.98 13.64
N SER A 195 24.47 -30.62 14.47
CA SER A 195 25.19 -29.36 14.34
C SER A 195 25.81 -29.19 12.94
N PHE A 196 26.02 -27.93 12.54
CA PHE A 196 26.73 -27.62 11.31
C PHE A 196 28.12 -28.26 11.30
N THR A 197 28.44 -28.93 10.20
CA THR A 197 29.74 -29.58 10.03
C THR A 197 30.72 -28.69 9.28
N ALA A 198 31.98 -28.79 9.67
CA ALA A 198 33.08 -28.11 9.01
C ALA A 198 34.07 -29.11 8.41
N ARG A 199 34.66 -28.73 7.28
CA ARG A 199 35.72 -29.50 6.60
C ARG A 199 37.13 -29.04 6.94
N ALA A 200 37.28 -27.82 7.45
CA ALA A 200 38.55 -27.24 7.84
C ALA A 200 38.37 -26.19 8.94
N ILE A 201 39.45 -25.92 9.66
CA ILE A 201 39.54 -24.90 10.71
C ILE A 201 40.70 -23.95 10.39
N VAL A 202 40.50 -22.67 10.68
CA VAL A 202 41.49 -21.60 10.66
C VAL A 202 41.65 -21.11 12.10
N PRO A 203 42.53 -21.73 12.90
CA PRO A 203 42.77 -21.33 14.29
C PRO A 203 43.75 -20.16 14.37
N PRO A 204 43.82 -19.44 15.49
CA PRO A 204 44.92 -18.52 15.77
C PRO A 204 46.23 -19.31 15.95
N ILE A 205 47.36 -18.63 15.83
CA ILE A 205 48.68 -19.26 16.06
C ILE A 205 48.74 -19.89 17.46
N PRO A 206 49.42 -21.05 17.62
CA PRO A 206 49.44 -21.80 18.88
C PRO A 206 49.88 -20.97 20.10
N GLU A 207 50.80 -20.03 19.92
CA GLU A 207 51.30 -19.16 20.97
C GLU A 207 50.20 -18.28 21.58
N PHE A 208 49.25 -17.82 20.77
CA PHE A 208 48.09 -17.06 21.25
C PHE A 208 47.03 -17.98 21.83
N ALA A 209 46.75 -19.09 21.14
CA ALA A 209 45.73 -20.04 21.54
C ALA A 209 46.00 -20.65 22.93
N ALA A 210 47.28 -20.95 23.23
CA ALA A 210 47.69 -21.51 24.51
C ALA A 210 47.59 -20.51 25.68
N GLY A 211 47.74 -19.21 25.42
CA GLY A 211 47.63 -18.15 26.42
C GLY A 211 46.20 -17.64 26.66
N ALA A 212 45.26 -17.96 25.75
CA ALA A 212 43.88 -17.49 25.82
C ALA A 212 43.07 -18.20 26.91
N LEU A 213 42.09 -17.50 27.47
CA LEU A 213 41.12 -18.04 28.42
C LEU A 213 40.14 -19.03 27.74
N GLY A 214 39.90 -18.85 26.45
CA GLY A 214 39.06 -19.75 25.67
C GLY A 214 39.08 -19.43 24.18
N LEU A 215 38.58 -20.37 23.39
CA LEU A 215 38.41 -20.25 21.94
C LEU A 215 36.94 -20.47 21.57
N GLY A 216 36.43 -19.74 20.59
CA GLY A 216 35.06 -19.94 20.07
C GLY A 216 34.91 -19.44 18.64
N HIS A 217 33.98 -20.02 17.88
CA HIS A 217 33.86 -19.71 16.45
C HIS A 217 33.12 -18.40 16.17
N ILE A 218 33.52 -17.69 15.11
CA ILE A 218 32.86 -16.45 14.65
C ILE A 218 32.09 -16.63 13.33
N ASN A 219 31.84 -17.89 12.96
CA ASN A 219 31.11 -18.25 11.76
C ASN A 219 29.69 -17.69 11.75
N ILE A 220 29.38 -16.88 10.75
CA ILE A 220 28.03 -16.36 10.51
C ILE A 220 27.36 -17.20 9.43
N PHE A 221 26.15 -17.67 9.70
CA PHE A 221 25.32 -18.38 8.75
C PHE A 221 24.08 -17.55 8.44
N THR A 222 23.84 -17.31 7.16
CA THR A 222 22.66 -16.58 6.69
C THR A 222 21.56 -17.56 6.27
N ASP A 223 20.31 -17.16 6.44
CA ASP A 223 19.19 -17.85 5.83
C ASP A 223 19.25 -17.75 4.30
N ARG A 224 18.34 -18.45 3.60
CA ARG A 224 18.29 -18.48 2.13
C ARG A 224 18.16 -17.10 1.48
N ASP A 225 17.61 -16.13 2.21
CA ASP A 225 17.44 -14.74 1.78
C ASP A 225 18.64 -13.83 2.13
N GLY A 226 19.71 -14.39 2.73
CA GLY A 226 20.90 -13.64 3.12
C GLY A 226 20.80 -12.93 4.48
N THR A 227 19.69 -13.09 5.21
CA THR A 227 19.50 -12.45 6.53
C THR A 227 20.00 -13.35 7.65
N VAL A 228 20.64 -12.76 8.66
CA VAL A 228 21.09 -13.44 9.88
C VAL A 228 20.00 -13.35 10.94
N ARG A 229 19.31 -14.46 11.19
CA ARG A 229 18.26 -14.57 12.23
C ARG A 229 18.63 -15.47 13.41
N SER A 230 19.65 -16.30 13.22
CA SER A 230 20.06 -17.32 14.18
C SER A 230 21.58 -17.46 14.23
N GLU A 231 22.07 -17.92 15.37
CA GLU A 231 23.47 -18.24 15.61
C GLU A 231 23.59 -19.73 15.92
N PRO A 232 24.38 -20.52 15.17
CA PRO A 232 24.76 -21.86 15.63
C PRO A 232 25.64 -21.72 16.86
N LEU A 233 25.21 -22.28 17.99
CA LEU A 233 26.01 -22.20 19.22
C LEU A 233 27.17 -23.20 19.22
N PHE A 234 27.12 -24.19 18.34
CA PHE A 234 28.17 -25.18 18.15
C PHE A 234 28.39 -25.51 16.68
N ILE A 235 29.65 -25.77 16.32
CA ILE A 235 30.05 -26.34 15.04
C ILE A 235 30.78 -27.66 15.31
N ASN A 236 30.41 -28.68 14.54
CA ASN A 236 31.07 -29.98 14.57
C ASN A 236 32.25 -29.99 13.60
N PHE A 237 33.44 -30.20 14.15
CA PHE A 237 34.67 -30.40 13.39
C PHE A 237 35.43 -31.58 13.97
N GLU A 238 35.70 -32.60 13.15
CA GLU A 238 36.46 -33.81 13.54
C GLU A 238 35.87 -34.50 14.79
N GLU A 239 34.54 -34.64 14.85
CA GLU A 239 33.79 -35.26 15.97
C GLU A 239 33.90 -34.49 17.29
N GLN A 240 34.21 -33.20 17.21
CA GLN A 240 34.28 -32.28 18.34
C GLN A 240 33.41 -31.06 18.08
N LEU A 241 32.65 -30.67 19.09
CA LEU A 241 31.77 -29.51 19.08
C LEU A 241 32.51 -28.29 19.64
N PHE A 242 32.71 -27.29 18.80
CA PHE A 242 33.33 -26.03 19.18
C PHE A 242 32.23 -24.99 19.43
N PRO A 243 32.25 -24.30 20.59
CA PRO A 243 31.23 -23.30 20.92
C PRO A 243 31.38 -22.05 20.06
N SER A 244 30.29 -21.30 19.91
CA SER A 244 30.36 -19.96 19.32
C SER A 244 31.17 -19.02 20.20
N PHE A 245 31.77 -18.00 19.59
CA PHE A 245 32.57 -16.99 20.28
C PHE A 245 31.74 -16.24 21.32
N ALA A 246 30.48 -15.92 20.99
CA ALA A 246 29.53 -15.30 21.91
C ALA A 246 29.20 -16.20 23.11
N LEU A 247 28.97 -17.50 22.89
CA LEU A 247 28.73 -18.47 23.97
C LEU A 247 29.97 -18.58 24.87
N GLN A 248 31.16 -18.70 24.29
CA GLN A 248 32.40 -18.82 25.04
C GLN A 248 32.66 -17.58 25.91
N LEU A 249 32.49 -16.37 25.35
CA LEU A 249 32.58 -15.12 26.12
C LEU A 249 31.60 -15.11 27.30
N THR A 250 30.36 -15.54 27.07
CA THR A 250 29.31 -15.57 28.09
C THR A 250 29.62 -16.58 29.20
N LEU A 251 30.09 -17.78 28.86
CA LEU A 251 30.51 -18.80 29.82
C LEU A 251 31.64 -18.27 30.71
N LYS A 252 32.68 -17.67 30.11
CA LYS A 252 33.80 -17.10 30.85
C LYS A 252 33.37 -15.92 31.74
N TYR A 253 32.48 -15.06 31.25
CA TYR A 253 31.92 -13.96 32.03
C TYR A 253 31.13 -14.46 33.25
N LEU A 254 30.42 -15.57 33.12
CA LEU A 254 29.67 -16.21 34.21
C LEU A 254 30.51 -17.18 35.04
N ASN A 255 31.82 -17.31 34.77
CA ASN A 255 32.75 -18.24 35.41
C ASN A 255 32.34 -19.73 35.28
N PHE A 256 31.77 -20.12 34.13
CA PHE A 256 31.48 -21.51 33.79
C PHE A 256 32.54 -22.09 32.83
N ASP A 257 32.86 -23.37 33.03
CA ASP A 257 33.65 -24.16 32.09
C ASP A 257 32.72 -24.74 31.01
N LEU A 258 33.23 -24.82 29.78
CA LEU A 258 32.55 -25.41 28.64
C LEU A 258 32.12 -26.85 28.94
N LYS A 259 32.92 -27.62 29.68
CA LYS A 259 32.61 -29.02 30.05
C LYS A 259 31.34 -29.18 30.88
N ASN A 260 30.85 -28.10 31.49
CA ASN A 260 29.63 -28.11 32.29
C ASN A 260 28.38 -27.79 31.45
N VAL A 261 28.54 -27.53 30.15
CA VAL A 261 27.43 -27.31 29.23
C VAL A 261 26.82 -28.65 28.85
N GLN A 262 25.50 -28.74 28.98
CA GLN A 262 24.72 -29.91 28.56
C GLN A 262 23.96 -29.57 27.28
N LEU A 263 24.06 -30.47 26.30
CA LEU A 263 23.41 -30.35 24.99
C LEU A 263 22.11 -31.16 24.98
N GLY A 264 21.11 -30.66 24.28
CA GLY A 264 19.78 -31.26 24.15
C GLY A 264 18.87 -30.36 23.32
N GLN A 265 17.55 -30.45 23.52
CA GLN A 265 16.59 -29.49 22.94
C GLN A 265 16.81 -28.05 23.45
N GLU A 266 17.43 -27.93 24.62
CA GLU A 266 17.93 -26.68 25.17
C GLU A 266 19.40 -26.89 25.57
N ILE A 267 20.22 -25.87 25.38
CA ILE A 267 21.59 -25.85 25.89
C ILE A 267 21.56 -25.29 27.30
N THR A 268 22.04 -26.07 28.27
CA THR A 268 21.93 -25.69 29.69
C THR A 268 23.29 -25.62 30.37
N PHE A 269 23.46 -24.61 31.22
CA PHE A 269 24.60 -24.49 32.12
C PHE A 269 24.20 -23.68 33.35
N GLY A 270 24.52 -24.21 34.54
CA GLY A 270 24.10 -23.60 35.80
C GLY A 270 22.56 -23.48 35.90
N ARG A 271 22.05 -22.24 35.86
CA ARG A 271 20.60 -21.94 35.83
C ARG A 271 20.11 -21.43 34.47
N LYS A 272 21.03 -21.22 33.52
CA LYS A 272 20.74 -20.71 32.19
C LYS A 272 20.27 -21.83 31.29
N ARG A 273 19.27 -21.51 30.46
CA ARG A 273 18.67 -22.42 29.48
C ARG A 273 18.54 -21.65 28.18
N ILE A 274 19.29 -22.07 27.18
CA ILE A 274 19.26 -21.47 25.86
C ILE A 274 18.44 -22.37 24.95
N PRO A 275 17.27 -21.91 24.48
CA PRO A 275 16.48 -22.65 23.51
C PRO A 275 17.21 -22.71 22.17
N VAL A 276 17.30 -23.90 21.60
CA VAL A 276 17.95 -24.14 20.31
C VAL A 276 17.09 -25.00 19.39
N ASP A 277 17.35 -24.92 18.09
CA ASP A 277 16.80 -25.88 17.14
C ASP A 277 17.63 -27.17 17.06
N GLU A 278 17.20 -28.09 16.20
CA GLU A 278 17.86 -29.38 15.96
C GLU A 278 19.34 -29.25 15.57
N ASN A 279 19.73 -28.14 14.92
CA ASN A 279 21.12 -27.87 14.50
C ASN A 279 21.89 -27.04 15.55
N ASN A 280 21.42 -27.00 16.80
CA ASN A 280 21.97 -26.19 17.90
C ASN A 280 22.00 -24.68 17.60
N ARG A 281 21.08 -24.17 16.78
CA ARG A 281 20.95 -22.73 16.51
C ARG A 281 20.02 -22.05 17.50
N MET A 282 20.46 -20.91 18.02
CA MET A 282 19.64 -20.00 18.81
C MET A 282 19.12 -18.88 17.91
N LEU A 283 17.82 -18.58 17.95
CA LEU A 283 17.26 -17.40 17.28
C LEU A 283 17.63 -16.13 18.05
N ILE A 284 17.93 -15.06 17.32
CA ILE A 284 18.48 -13.82 17.87
C ILE A 284 17.38 -12.75 17.96
N SER A 285 17.21 -12.19 19.15
CA SER A 285 16.50 -10.95 19.42
C SER A 285 17.48 -9.78 19.29
N PHE A 286 17.24 -8.86 18.36
CA PHE A 286 18.12 -7.72 18.11
C PHE A 286 17.65 -6.49 18.88
N ASN A 287 18.48 -6.01 19.80
CA ASN A 287 18.25 -4.82 20.61
C ASN A 287 19.13 -3.66 20.12
N GLU A 288 18.67 -2.44 20.37
CA GLU A 288 19.36 -1.20 20.00
C GLU A 288 20.16 -0.62 21.18
N GLY A 289 21.12 0.26 20.90
CA GLY A 289 21.84 0.99 21.95
C GLY A 289 22.98 0.22 22.63
N ILE A 290 23.50 -0.84 21.99
CA ILE A 290 24.75 -1.48 22.40
C ILE A 290 25.89 -0.45 22.32
N PRO A 291 26.63 -0.19 23.42
CA PRO A 291 27.69 0.81 23.43
C PRO A 291 28.79 0.48 22.41
N TYR A 292 29.09 1.47 21.56
CA TYR A 292 30.06 1.38 20.49
C TYR A 292 31.12 2.47 20.63
N PHE A 293 32.40 2.10 20.67
CA PHE A 293 33.51 3.04 20.88
C PHE A 293 34.59 2.86 19.83
N SER A 294 35.10 3.97 19.28
CA SER A 294 36.24 3.95 18.36
C SER A 294 37.49 3.43 19.06
N TYR A 295 38.22 2.49 18.45
CA TYR A 295 39.50 1.98 18.98
C TYR A 295 40.47 3.13 19.27
N PHE A 296 40.54 4.12 18.39
CA PHE A 296 41.38 5.30 18.55
C PHE A 296 41.02 6.13 19.78
N ASP A 297 39.74 6.29 20.10
CA ASP A 297 39.34 7.09 21.26
C ASP A 297 39.62 6.35 22.58
N VAL A 298 39.51 5.02 22.60
CA VAL A 298 39.84 4.21 23.76
C VAL A 298 41.35 4.20 24.02
N VAL A 299 42.19 3.98 23.00
CA VAL A 299 43.65 3.93 23.18
C VAL A 299 44.22 5.27 23.64
N ASN A 300 43.60 6.38 23.21
CA ASN A 300 43.95 7.74 23.65
C ASN A 300 43.28 8.14 24.99
N LYS A 301 42.65 7.20 25.70
CA LYS A 301 42.03 7.41 27.01
C LYS A 301 40.97 8.51 27.03
N LYS A 302 40.26 8.74 25.92
CA LYS A 302 39.13 9.69 25.86
C LYS A 302 37.85 9.13 26.48
N ILE A 303 37.74 7.81 26.55
CA ILE A 303 36.60 7.12 27.16
C ILE A 303 36.94 6.76 28.60
N ALA A 304 36.01 7.01 29.53
CA ALA A 304 36.20 6.74 30.94
C ALA A 304 36.35 5.23 31.23
N PRO A 305 37.30 4.81 32.10
CA PRO A 305 37.51 3.40 32.42
C PRO A 305 36.27 2.67 32.97
N ASP A 306 35.43 3.36 33.75
CA ASP A 306 34.22 2.80 34.37
C ASP A 306 33.20 2.27 33.35
N VAL A 307 33.28 2.71 32.09
CA VAL A 307 32.42 2.21 31.01
C VAL A 307 32.68 0.74 30.72
N PHE A 308 33.92 0.27 30.90
CA PHE A 308 34.38 -1.07 30.56
C PHE A 308 34.51 -2.00 31.76
N LYS A 309 34.60 -1.44 32.96
CA LYS A 309 34.78 -2.17 34.21
C LYS A 309 33.70 -3.25 34.41
N ASP A 310 34.13 -4.46 34.80
CA ASP A 310 33.27 -5.61 35.08
C ASP A 310 32.36 -6.06 33.91
N LYS A 311 32.65 -5.64 32.68
CA LYS A 311 31.88 -5.98 31.46
C LYS A 311 32.63 -6.93 30.54
N ILE A 312 31.91 -7.41 29.52
CA ILE A 312 32.49 -8.06 28.35
C ILE A 312 32.83 -6.96 27.34
N VAL A 313 34.07 -6.93 26.85
CA VAL A 313 34.50 -5.96 25.84
C VAL A 313 34.95 -6.70 24.59
N ILE A 314 34.33 -6.42 23.46
CA ILE A 314 34.65 -7.05 22.18
C ILE A 314 35.42 -6.06 21.33
N ILE A 315 36.60 -6.44 20.85
CA ILE A 315 37.36 -5.68 19.85
C ILE A 315 37.07 -6.31 18.50
N ALA A 316 36.36 -5.61 17.62
CA ALA A 316 35.90 -6.15 16.34
C ALA A 316 36.10 -5.18 15.17
N GLN A 317 36.15 -5.74 13.97
CA GLN A 317 36.25 -4.99 12.72
C GLN A 317 34.89 -4.40 12.34
N SER A 318 34.87 -3.12 11.94
CA SER A 318 33.63 -2.39 11.67
C SER A 318 33.69 -1.43 10.49
N ALA A 319 34.90 -1.01 10.11
CA ALA A 319 35.09 -0.13 8.97
C ALA A 319 34.66 -0.79 7.66
N ALA A 320 34.11 0.02 6.75
CA ALA A 320 33.74 -0.44 5.42
C ALA A 320 34.94 -1.10 4.70
N GLY A 321 34.75 -2.33 4.23
CA GLY A 321 35.75 -3.08 3.47
C GLY A 321 36.70 -3.95 4.29
N LEU A 322 36.65 -3.93 5.63
CA LEU A 322 37.41 -4.85 6.49
C LEU A 322 36.66 -6.15 6.82
N GLY A 323 35.33 -6.13 6.80
CA GLY A 323 34.49 -7.30 7.03
C GLY A 323 33.18 -7.23 6.24
N ALA A 324 32.50 -8.37 6.13
CA ALA A 324 31.18 -8.44 5.52
C ALA A 324 30.14 -7.90 6.50
N MET A 325 29.56 -6.75 6.18
CA MET A 325 28.38 -6.24 6.88
C MET A 325 27.20 -7.18 6.62
N GLN A 326 26.39 -7.39 7.64
CA GLN A 326 25.31 -8.38 7.61
C GLN A 326 23.95 -7.72 7.57
N VAL A 327 23.01 -8.39 6.92
CA VAL A 327 21.59 -8.07 6.95
C VAL A 327 20.97 -8.81 8.13
N THR A 328 20.23 -8.08 8.97
CA THR A 328 19.50 -8.61 10.13
C THR A 328 18.04 -8.13 10.04
N PRO A 329 17.11 -8.76 10.79
CA PRO A 329 15.73 -8.30 10.87
C PRO A 329 15.58 -6.82 11.28
N ALA A 330 16.50 -6.31 12.09
CA ALA A 330 16.48 -4.94 12.61
C ALA A 330 17.15 -3.91 11.67
N ALA A 331 18.23 -4.30 10.98
CA ALA A 331 18.98 -3.39 10.11
C ALA A 331 19.76 -4.13 9.01
N VAL A 332 19.98 -3.45 7.88
CA VAL A 332 20.61 -4.02 6.68
C VAL A 332 22.14 -3.92 6.64
N ASN A 333 22.75 -3.17 7.56
CA ASN A 333 24.19 -2.89 7.57
C ASN A 333 24.75 -3.02 8.99
N VAL A 334 24.81 -4.25 9.49
CA VAL A 334 25.23 -4.54 10.87
C VAL A 334 26.63 -5.16 10.90
N PRO A 335 27.58 -4.60 11.66
CA PRO A 335 28.90 -5.19 11.80
C PRO A 335 28.85 -6.45 12.70
N PRO A 336 29.73 -7.44 12.46
CA PRO A 336 29.75 -8.70 13.22
C PRO A 336 29.80 -8.53 14.75
N GLY A 337 30.58 -7.57 15.24
CA GLY A 337 30.70 -7.29 16.68
C GLY A 337 29.36 -6.93 17.34
N THR A 338 28.45 -6.27 16.62
CA THR A 338 27.11 -5.95 17.12
C THR A 338 26.21 -7.18 17.19
N ILE A 339 26.36 -8.13 16.25
CA ILE A 339 25.64 -9.41 16.29
C ILE A 339 26.10 -10.24 17.49
N ILE A 340 27.41 -10.37 17.69
CA ILE A 340 28.01 -11.07 18.83
C ILE A 340 27.50 -10.46 20.16
N ALA A 341 27.47 -9.13 20.26
CA ALA A 341 26.97 -8.46 21.45
C ALA A 341 25.47 -8.72 21.71
N ASN A 342 24.63 -8.76 20.67
CA ASN A 342 23.22 -9.15 20.80
C ASN A 342 23.06 -10.61 21.25
N ILE A 343 23.85 -11.54 20.70
CA ILE A 343 23.83 -12.95 21.11
C ILE A 343 24.17 -13.08 22.60
N ILE A 344 25.21 -12.39 23.07
CA ILE A 344 25.59 -12.36 24.48
C ILE A 344 24.45 -11.78 25.33
N GLU A 345 23.83 -10.69 24.88
CA GLU A 345 22.69 -10.08 25.57
C GLU A 345 21.52 -11.06 25.72
N ASN A 346 21.16 -11.76 24.65
CA ASN A 346 20.08 -12.75 24.66
C ASN A 346 20.37 -13.83 25.72
N ILE A 347 21.58 -14.41 25.73
CA ILE A 347 21.98 -15.45 26.70
C ILE A 347 22.00 -14.92 28.13
N LEU A 348 22.49 -13.70 28.36
CA LEU A 348 22.60 -13.12 29.71
C LEU A 348 21.24 -12.71 30.28
N ASN A 349 20.32 -12.24 29.45
CA ASN A 349 19.02 -11.71 29.89
C ASN A 349 17.85 -12.69 29.70
N ASP A 350 18.11 -13.88 29.14
CA ASP A 350 17.07 -14.85 28.75
C ASP A 350 16.05 -14.25 27.75
N ASP A 351 16.48 -13.27 26.96
CA ASP A 351 15.68 -12.63 25.90
C ASP A 351 15.88 -13.37 24.58
N HIS A 352 15.22 -14.52 24.46
CA HIS A 352 15.34 -15.39 23.30
C HIS A 352 14.06 -15.41 22.48
N ILE A 353 14.22 -15.52 21.17
CA ILE A 353 13.14 -15.96 20.29
C ILE A 353 13.20 -17.49 20.25
N VAL A 354 12.04 -18.14 20.35
CA VAL A 354 11.95 -19.60 20.45
C VAL A 354 10.88 -20.08 19.50
N ARG A 355 11.10 -21.23 18.89
CA ARG A 355 10.04 -22.00 18.24
C ARG A 355 9.61 -23.12 19.20
N PRO A 356 8.50 -22.96 19.95
CA PRO A 356 8.07 -23.98 20.90
C PRO A 356 7.69 -25.29 20.22
N ASP A 357 7.92 -26.43 20.88
CA ASP A 357 7.59 -27.76 20.32
C ASP A 357 6.12 -27.92 19.95
N TRP A 358 5.22 -27.27 20.70
CA TRP A 358 3.79 -27.29 20.44
C TRP A 358 3.37 -26.40 19.26
N ALA A 359 4.23 -25.50 18.78
CA ALA A 359 3.89 -24.56 17.71
C ALA A 359 3.54 -25.29 16.41
N ALA A 360 4.36 -26.30 16.04
CA ALA A 360 4.11 -27.11 14.84
C ALA A 360 2.75 -27.83 14.88
N ILE A 361 2.37 -28.35 16.06
CA ILE A 361 1.09 -29.02 16.26
C ILE A 361 -0.07 -28.02 16.18
N LEU A 362 0.08 -26.84 16.79
CA LEU A 362 -0.92 -25.77 16.72
C LEU A 362 -1.14 -25.29 15.27
N GLU A 363 -0.05 -25.07 14.53
CA GLU A 363 -0.05 -24.68 13.11
C GLU A 363 -0.84 -25.71 12.28
N LEU A 364 -0.56 -27.00 12.46
CA LEU A 364 -1.26 -28.10 11.79
C LEU A 364 -2.76 -28.10 12.13
N ILE A 365 -3.11 -27.99 13.40
CA ILE A 365 -4.51 -27.92 13.86
C ILE A 365 -5.23 -26.74 13.21
N MET A 366 -4.59 -25.57 13.15
CA MET A 366 -5.19 -24.37 12.57
C MET A 366 -5.35 -24.46 11.04
N ILE A 367 -4.40 -25.08 10.34
CA ILE A 367 -4.55 -25.41 8.91
C ILE A 367 -5.79 -26.30 8.69
N LEU A 368 -5.97 -27.33 9.53
CA LEU A 368 -7.13 -28.23 9.45
C LEU A 368 -8.45 -27.51 9.76
N ILE A 369 -8.49 -26.71 10.82
CA ILE A 369 -9.68 -25.94 11.22
C ILE A 369 -10.09 -24.97 10.11
N PHE A 370 -9.16 -24.18 9.58
CA PHE A 370 -9.46 -23.25 8.50
C PHE A 370 -9.78 -23.96 7.18
N GLY A 371 -9.13 -25.08 6.88
CA GLY A 371 -9.46 -25.92 5.74
C GLY A 371 -10.89 -26.48 5.82
N LEU A 372 -11.30 -26.99 6.98
CA LEU A 372 -12.67 -27.47 7.22
C LEU A 372 -13.70 -26.33 7.19
N TYR A 373 -13.38 -25.17 7.75
CA TYR A 373 -14.21 -23.97 7.66
C TYR A 373 -14.45 -23.56 6.20
N VAL A 374 -13.39 -23.53 5.39
CA VAL A 374 -13.46 -23.25 3.95
C VAL A 374 -14.32 -24.31 3.24
N ALA A 375 -14.11 -25.59 3.52
CA ALA A 375 -14.82 -26.68 2.85
C ALA A 375 -16.31 -26.82 3.23
N LEU A 376 -16.66 -26.55 4.50
CA LEU A 376 -17.98 -26.86 5.05
C LEU A 376 -18.83 -25.62 5.32
N VAL A 377 -18.24 -24.53 5.81
CA VAL A 377 -18.98 -23.37 6.32
C VAL A 377 -19.16 -22.30 5.25
N ILE A 378 -18.10 -21.91 4.54
CA ILE A 378 -18.18 -20.89 3.48
C ILE A 378 -19.27 -21.18 2.43
N PRO A 379 -19.42 -22.43 1.91
CA PRO A 379 -20.44 -22.74 0.91
C PRO A 379 -21.88 -22.59 1.43
N GLN A 380 -22.08 -22.67 2.74
CA GLN A 380 -23.40 -22.57 3.37
C GLN A 380 -23.80 -21.14 3.71
N LEU A 381 -22.85 -20.20 3.72
CA LEU A 381 -23.07 -18.81 4.10
C LEU A 381 -23.28 -17.90 2.88
N LYS A 382 -23.94 -16.75 3.12
CA LYS A 382 -23.98 -15.65 2.14
C LYS A 382 -22.59 -15.04 2.02
N ALA A 383 -22.19 -14.62 0.81
CA ALA A 383 -20.84 -14.11 0.53
C ALA A 383 -20.42 -12.97 1.47
N GLY A 384 -21.30 -12.01 1.76
CA GLY A 384 -21.00 -10.92 2.69
C GLY A 384 -20.77 -11.39 4.14
N ILE A 385 -21.51 -12.40 4.59
CA ILE A 385 -21.36 -12.95 5.95
C ILE A 385 -20.07 -13.77 6.04
N SER A 386 -19.79 -14.63 5.05
CA SER A 386 -18.54 -15.40 5.02
C SER A 386 -17.32 -14.48 4.90
N ALA A 387 -17.42 -13.34 4.21
CA ALA A 387 -16.35 -12.35 4.16
C ALA A 387 -16.00 -11.81 5.56
N ILE A 388 -17.02 -11.38 6.31
CA ILE A 388 -16.84 -10.82 7.66
C ILE A 388 -16.28 -11.88 8.61
N VAL A 389 -16.84 -13.10 8.60
CA VAL A 389 -16.38 -14.19 9.49
C VAL A 389 -14.94 -14.58 9.15
N SER A 390 -14.60 -14.72 7.87
CA SER A 390 -13.21 -15.02 7.44
C SER A 390 -12.25 -13.90 7.84
N LEU A 391 -12.64 -12.63 7.72
CA LEU A 391 -11.80 -11.50 8.12
C LEU A 391 -11.55 -11.50 9.64
N VAL A 392 -12.59 -11.74 10.45
CA VAL A 392 -12.46 -11.82 11.91
C VAL A 392 -11.55 -12.97 12.33
N LEU A 393 -11.69 -14.15 11.73
CA LEU A 393 -10.82 -15.30 12.00
C LEU A 393 -9.36 -15.02 11.61
N LEU A 394 -9.13 -14.40 10.45
CA LEU A 394 -7.80 -14.01 10.00
C LEU A 394 -7.16 -13.01 10.96
N LEU A 395 -7.88 -11.96 11.34
CA LEU A 395 -7.39 -10.95 12.28
C LEU A 395 -7.13 -11.54 13.66
N ALA A 396 -7.99 -12.42 14.16
CA ALA A 396 -7.79 -13.09 15.43
C ALA A 396 -6.51 -13.95 15.43
N TRP A 397 -6.29 -14.74 14.37
CA TRP A 397 -5.09 -15.56 14.22
C TRP A 397 -3.81 -14.71 14.11
N MET A 398 -3.83 -13.70 13.24
CA MET A 398 -2.67 -12.81 13.06
C MET A 398 -2.36 -12.02 14.32
N THR A 399 -3.36 -11.47 15.00
CA THR A 399 -3.18 -10.71 16.24
C THR A 399 -2.64 -11.60 17.36
N THR A 400 -3.16 -12.83 17.50
CA THR A 400 -2.71 -13.77 18.53
C THR A 400 -1.26 -14.16 18.31
N THR A 401 -0.88 -14.51 17.07
CA THR A 401 0.50 -14.88 16.75
C THR A 401 1.47 -13.71 16.86
N PHE A 402 1.06 -12.49 16.46
CA PHE A 402 1.84 -11.27 16.71
C PHE A 402 2.04 -10.99 18.19
N TYR A 403 0.98 -11.11 18.99
CA TYR A 403 1.06 -10.88 20.43
C TYR A 403 1.98 -11.90 21.12
N LEU A 404 1.85 -13.19 20.79
CA LEU A 404 2.71 -14.24 21.37
C LEU A 404 4.18 -14.03 21.00
N PHE A 405 4.46 -13.62 19.77
CA PHE A 405 5.81 -13.27 19.34
C PHE A 405 6.32 -12.04 20.10
N ALA A 406 5.59 -10.93 20.07
CA ALA A 406 6.03 -9.67 20.67
C ALA A 406 6.19 -9.77 22.20
N ALA A 407 5.26 -10.44 22.90
CA ALA A 407 5.29 -10.55 24.36
C ALA A 407 6.25 -11.65 24.86
N TYR A 408 6.26 -12.83 24.24
CA TYR A 408 6.96 -14.01 24.77
C TYR A 408 8.09 -14.54 23.90
N GLY A 409 8.31 -13.98 22.70
CA GLY A 409 9.34 -14.45 21.77
C GLY A 409 8.94 -15.75 21.07
N TYR A 410 7.67 -16.15 21.11
CA TYR A 410 7.22 -17.40 20.50
C TYR A 410 6.97 -17.25 19.01
N TRP A 411 7.82 -17.89 18.21
CA TRP A 411 7.67 -17.96 16.78
C TRP A 411 6.74 -19.09 16.35
N ILE A 412 5.54 -18.68 15.93
CA ILE A 412 4.51 -19.54 15.34
C ILE A 412 4.33 -19.12 13.89
N LYS A 413 4.44 -20.08 12.97
CA LYS A 413 4.30 -19.87 11.52
C LYS A 413 2.84 -19.56 11.17
N ALA A 414 2.53 -18.28 11.08
CA ALA A 414 1.15 -17.84 10.93
C ALA A 414 0.66 -17.86 9.48
N LEU A 415 1.59 -17.83 8.52
CA LEU A 415 1.28 -17.69 7.10
C LEU A 415 0.46 -18.86 6.57
N TYR A 416 0.79 -20.11 6.93
CA TYR A 416 0.14 -21.30 6.37
C TYR A 416 -1.37 -21.35 6.67
N PRO A 417 -1.84 -21.28 7.94
CA PRO A 417 -3.27 -21.16 8.22
C PRO A 417 -3.91 -19.95 7.53
N ALA A 418 -3.24 -18.79 7.56
CA ALA A 418 -3.77 -17.56 6.97
C ALA A 418 -4.02 -17.69 5.46
N LEU A 419 -3.12 -18.34 4.72
CA LEU A 419 -3.26 -18.57 3.28
C LEU A 419 -4.40 -19.52 2.95
N VAL A 420 -4.59 -20.59 3.75
CA VAL A 420 -5.74 -21.51 3.56
C VAL A 420 -7.05 -20.75 3.66
N LEU A 421 -7.17 -19.88 4.65
CA LEU A 421 -8.36 -19.07 4.87
C LEU A 421 -8.58 -18.04 3.73
N LEU A 422 -7.53 -17.31 3.36
CA LEU A 422 -7.57 -16.25 2.35
C LEU A 422 -7.82 -16.82 0.94
N ILE A 423 -6.98 -17.75 0.49
CA ILE A 423 -7.10 -18.37 -0.83
C ILE A 423 -8.38 -19.20 -0.91
N GLY A 424 -8.71 -19.95 0.14
CA GLY A 424 -9.94 -20.72 0.23
C GLY A 424 -11.19 -19.87 0.04
N TYR A 425 -11.26 -18.72 0.71
CA TYR A 425 -12.36 -17.76 0.53
C TYR A 425 -12.42 -17.24 -0.92
N ILE A 426 -11.31 -16.76 -1.47
CA ILE A 426 -11.25 -16.21 -2.84
C ILE A 426 -11.71 -17.25 -3.86
N VAL A 427 -11.18 -18.47 -3.78
CA VAL A 427 -11.46 -19.54 -4.75
C VAL A 427 -12.94 -19.95 -4.72
N ILE A 428 -13.52 -20.15 -3.54
CA ILE A 428 -14.93 -20.56 -3.42
C ILE A 428 -15.87 -19.44 -3.88
N VAL A 429 -15.61 -18.19 -3.47
CA VAL A 429 -16.46 -17.05 -3.85
C VAL A 429 -16.38 -16.78 -5.36
N SER A 430 -15.18 -16.80 -5.94
CA SER A 430 -15.00 -16.63 -7.40
C SER A 430 -15.70 -17.72 -8.20
N LYS A 431 -15.59 -18.99 -7.80
CA LYS A 431 -16.31 -20.08 -8.45
C LYS A 431 -17.82 -19.87 -8.39
N ARG A 432 -18.34 -19.47 -7.23
CA ARG A 432 -19.77 -19.21 -7.04
C ARG A 432 -20.23 -18.07 -7.92
N TYR A 433 -19.47 -16.98 -8.00
CA TYR A 433 -19.77 -15.87 -8.90
C TYR A 433 -19.90 -16.34 -10.35
N LEU A 434 -18.89 -17.05 -10.87
CA LEU A 434 -18.87 -17.55 -12.26
C LEU A 434 -19.98 -18.57 -12.56
N LEU A 435 -20.35 -19.41 -11.59
CA LEU A 435 -21.47 -20.34 -11.74
C LEU A 435 -22.83 -19.63 -11.74
N THR A 436 -22.96 -18.53 -10.99
CA THR A 436 -24.20 -17.75 -10.92
C THR A 436 -24.41 -16.98 -12.22
N GLU A 437 -23.34 -16.45 -12.81
CA GLU A 437 -23.34 -15.79 -14.12
C GLU A 437 -23.83 -16.72 -15.24
N LYS A 438 -23.25 -17.93 -15.33
CA LYS A 438 -23.71 -18.96 -16.30
C LYS A 438 -25.17 -19.40 -16.09
N ALA A 439 -25.67 -19.32 -14.86
CA ALA A 439 -27.07 -19.61 -14.57
C ALA A 439 -27.98 -18.46 -15.01
N LYS A 440 -27.54 -17.20 -14.84
CA LYS A 440 -28.22 -16.00 -15.33
C LYS A 440 -28.33 -16.05 -16.87
N ASP A 441 -27.26 -16.39 -17.58
CA ASP A 441 -27.24 -16.51 -19.05
C ASP A 441 -28.28 -17.52 -19.58
N ARG A 442 -28.43 -18.67 -18.91
CA ARG A 442 -29.46 -19.66 -19.29
C ARG A 442 -30.87 -19.16 -19.04
N MET A 443 -31.09 -18.47 -17.91
CA MET A 443 -32.40 -17.90 -17.59
C MET A 443 -32.77 -16.79 -18.57
N GLU A 444 -31.81 -16.00 -19.02
CA GLU A 444 -32.01 -15.00 -20.08
C GLU A 444 -32.36 -15.65 -21.42
N ALA A 445 -31.70 -16.75 -21.80
CA ALA A 445 -32.04 -17.50 -23.01
C ALA A 445 -33.47 -18.10 -22.96
N ASP A 446 -33.85 -18.73 -21.84
CA ASP A 446 -35.20 -19.29 -21.64
C ASP A 446 -36.29 -18.18 -21.67
N SER A 447 -35.97 -16.99 -21.15
CA SER A 447 -36.85 -15.81 -21.18
C SER A 447 -37.09 -15.32 -22.62
N VAL A 448 -36.05 -15.32 -23.46
CA VAL A 448 -36.16 -14.93 -24.88
C VAL A 448 -37.10 -15.86 -25.65
N GLU A 449 -36.93 -17.18 -25.51
CA GLU A 449 -37.77 -18.17 -26.20
C GLU A 449 -39.24 -18.09 -25.74
N THR A 450 -39.46 -17.89 -24.44
CA THR A 450 -40.80 -17.66 -23.88
C THR A 450 -41.47 -16.42 -24.46
N ASN A 451 -40.73 -15.31 -24.60
CA ASN A 451 -41.26 -14.08 -25.19
C ASN A 451 -41.57 -14.22 -26.69
N LYS A 452 -40.76 -14.98 -27.46
CA LYS A 452 -41.06 -15.30 -28.87
C LYS A 452 -42.39 -16.06 -29.00
N MET A 453 -42.60 -17.08 -28.18
CA MET A 453 -43.83 -17.89 -28.21
C MET A 453 -45.09 -17.08 -27.82
N LEU A 454 -44.98 -16.24 -26.79
CA LEU A 454 -46.07 -15.35 -26.38
C LEU A 454 -46.40 -14.31 -27.46
N GLY A 455 -45.38 -13.72 -28.10
CA GLY A 455 -45.56 -12.77 -29.20
C GLY A 455 -46.30 -13.39 -30.39
N LEU A 456 -45.90 -14.60 -30.79
CA LEU A 456 -46.57 -15.37 -31.86
C LEU A 456 -48.03 -15.68 -31.52
N SER A 457 -48.31 -16.06 -30.27
CA SER A 457 -49.68 -16.32 -29.81
C SER A 457 -50.58 -15.08 -29.91
N PHE A 458 -50.09 -13.92 -29.45
CA PHE A 458 -50.84 -12.66 -29.53
C PHE A 458 -51.02 -12.17 -30.98
N GLN A 459 -50.01 -12.38 -31.84
CA GLN A 459 -50.10 -12.07 -33.26
C GLN A 459 -51.18 -12.91 -33.95
N GLY A 460 -51.24 -14.22 -33.67
CA GLY A 460 -52.27 -15.11 -34.19
C GLY A 460 -53.70 -14.77 -33.72
N GLN A 461 -53.84 -14.17 -32.54
CA GLN A 461 -55.12 -13.67 -32.02
C GLN A 461 -55.48 -12.26 -32.55
N GLY A 462 -54.60 -11.64 -33.33
CA GLY A 462 -54.79 -10.30 -33.89
C GLY A 462 -54.51 -9.14 -32.91
N LEU A 463 -53.96 -9.43 -31.73
CA LEU A 463 -53.54 -8.49 -30.69
C LEU A 463 -52.11 -7.98 -30.96
N LEU A 464 -51.96 -7.22 -32.05
CA LEU A 464 -50.64 -6.88 -32.61
C LEU A 464 -49.77 -6.01 -31.69
N ASP A 465 -50.37 -5.14 -30.87
CA ASP A 465 -49.63 -4.30 -29.91
C ASP A 465 -48.97 -5.12 -28.81
N MET A 466 -49.69 -6.11 -28.28
CA MET A 466 -49.15 -7.02 -27.28
C MET A 466 -48.11 -7.96 -27.88
N ALA A 467 -48.26 -8.33 -29.16
CA ALA A 467 -47.24 -9.08 -29.87
C ALA A 467 -45.94 -8.26 -30.01
N PHE A 468 -46.05 -6.98 -30.38
CA PHE A 468 -44.91 -6.07 -30.46
C PHE A 468 -44.21 -5.90 -29.11
N ASP A 469 -45.00 -5.77 -28.04
CA ASP A 469 -44.50 -5.66 -26.66
C ASP A 469 -43.70 -6.88 -26.18
N LYS A 470 -43.99 -8.06 -26.72
CA LYS A 470 -43.25 -9.29 -26.42
C LYS A 470 -42.03 -9.44 -27.32
N PHE A 471 -42.16 -9.19 -28.62
CA PHE A 471 -41.03 -9.30 -29.54
C PHE A 471 -39.95 -8.25 -29.29
N ARG A 472 -40.28 -7.03 -28.83
CA ARG A 472 -39.28 -6.01 -28.44
C ARG A 472 -38.41 -6.39 -27.24
N LYS A 473 -38.82 -7.42 -26.47
CA LYS A 473 -38.05 -7.95 -25.34
C LYS A 473 -37.08 -9.05 -25.77
N CYS A 474 -37.12 -9.46 -27.04
CA CYS A 474 -36.18 -10.40 -27.63
C CYS A 474 -35.03 -9.63 -28.29
N PRO A 475 -33.81 -10.19 -28.32
CA PRO A 475 -32.66 -9.57 -28.98
C PRO A 475 -32.94 -9.44 -30.48
N VAL A 476 -32.94 -8.21 -30.98
CA VAL A 476 -33.28 -7.88 -32.38
C VAL A 476 -32.16 -8.25 -33.36
N ASP A 477 -30.96 -8.55 -32.88
CA ASP A 477 -29.83 -9.01 -33.70
C ASP A 477 -30.03 -10.42 -34.26
N ASP A 478 -30.87 -11.23 -33.62
CA ASP A 478 -31.24 -12.57 -34.07
C ASP A 478 -32.14 -12.48 -35.32
N GLU A 479 -31.69 -13.09 -36.42
CA GLU A 479 -32.39 -13.09 -37.70
C GLU A 479 -33.83 -13.64 -37.59
N SER A 480 -34.06 -14.61 -36.72
CA SER A 480 -35.40 -15.14 -36.46
C SER A 480 -36.34 -14.11 -35.83
N VAL A 481 -35.83 -13.22 -34.98
CA VAL A 481 -36.61 -12.14 -34.36
C VAL A 481 -36.89 -11.03 -35.36
N LYS A 482 -35.91 -10.71 -36.23
CA LYS A 482 -36.10 -9.76 -37.35
C LYS A 482 -37.22 -10.22 -38.28
N GLU A 483 -37.29 -11.51 -38.58
CA GLU A 483 -38.39 -12.07 -39.39
C GLU A 483 -39.75 -11.96 -38.70
N LEU A 484 -39.83 -12.26 -37.40
CA LEU A 484 -41.07 -12.15 -36.63
C LEU A 484 -41.56 -10.69 -36.56
N LEU A 485 -40.66 -9.74 -36.26
CA LEU A 485 -40.97 -8.31 -36.24
C LEU A 485 -41.35 -7.79 -37.63
N TYR A 486 -40.68 -8.24 -38.69
CA TYR A 486 -41.00 -7.82 -40.06
C TYR A 486 -42.41 -8.28 -40.47
N ASN A 487 -42.77 -9.52 -40.16
CA ASN A 487 -44.12 -10.05 -40.39
C ASN A 487 -45.17 -9.30 -39.57
N LEU A 488 -44.84 -8.93 -38.33
CA LEU A 488 -45.71 -8.10 -37.50
C LEU A 488 -45.90 -6.69 -38.08
N GLY A 489 -44.85 -6.09 -38.62
CA GLY A 489 -44.93 -4.81 -39.35
C GLY A 489 -45.88 -4.88 -40.55
N LEU A 490 -45.82 -5.99 -41.32
CA LEU A 490 -46.75 -6.23 -42.42
C LEU A 490 -48.19 -6.39 -41.93
N ASP A 491 -48.42 -7.01 -40.78
CA ASP A 491 -49.75 -7.09 -40.16
C ASP A 491 -50.31 -5.71 -39.79
N PHE A 492 -49.47 -4.83 -39.26
CA PHE A 492 -49.86 -3.44 -38.98
C PHE A 492 -50.15 -2.66 -40.28
N GLU A 493 -49.37 -2.85 -41.34
CA GLU A 493 -49.67 -2.27 -42.66
C GLU A 493 -51.02 -2.74 -43.21
N ARG A 494 -51.31 -4.05 -43.15
CA ARG A 494 -52.58 -4.64 -43.61
C ARG A 494 -53.79 -4.04 -42.88
N LYS A 495 -53.64 -3.70 -41.60
CA LYS A 495 -54.67 -3.05 -40.78
C LYS A 495 -54.69 -1.51 -40.90
N ARG A 496 -53.90 -0.94 -41.82
CA ARG A 496 -53.73 0.52 -42.04
C ARG A 496 -53.21 1.28 -40.81
N MET A 497 -52.50 0.61 -39.91
CA MET A 497 -51.88 1.19 -38.72
C MET A 497 -50.45 1.62 -39.02
N PHE A 498 -50.29 2.57 -39.95
CA PHE A 498 -49.00 2.92 -40.55
C PHE A 498 -47.96 3.44 -39.55
N ASN A 499 -48.37 4.22 -38.55
CA ASN A 499 -47.45 4.71 -37.51
C ASN A 499 -46.86 3.57 -36.66
N LYS A 500 -47.65 2.52 -36.39
CA LYS A 500 -47.18 1.35 -35.64
C LYS A 500 -46.31 0.44 -36.49
N ALA A 501 -46.64 0.29 -37.77
CA ALA A 501 -45.77 -0.41 -38.73
C ALA A 501 -44.38 0.28 -38.83
N VAL A 502 -44.35 1.61 -38.91
CA VAL A 502 -43.10 2.38 -38.91
C VAL A 502 -42.31 2.16 -37.62
N ALA A 503 -42.95 2.18 -36.44
CA ALA A 503 -42.28 1.92 -35.17
C ALA A 503 -41.65 0.52 -35.10
N VAL A 504 -42.34 -0.50 -35.63
CA VAL A 504 -41.80 -1.87 -35.72
C VAL A 504 -40.60 -1.93 -36.66
N TYR A 505 -40.68 -1.30 -37.84
CA TYR A 505 -39.57 -1.28 -38.80
C TYR A 505 -38.37 -0.47 -38.32
N GLN A 506 -38.58 0.64 -37.62
CA GLN A 506 -37.51 1.43 -36.99
C GLN A 506 -36.80 0.63 -35.89
N HIS A 507 -37.54 -0.18 -35.12
CA HIS A 507 -36.95 -1.07 -34.14
C HIS A 507 -36.06 -2.13 -34.78
N ILE A 508 -36.45 -2.69 -35.93
CA ILE A 508 -35.58 -3.60 -36.71
C ILE A 508 -34.35 -2.86 -37.25
N ALA A 509 -34.52 -1.63 -37.75
CA ALA A 509 -33.45 -0.83 -38.34
C ALA A 509 -32.33 -0.46 -37.33
N GLN A 510 -32.64 -0.38 -36.03
CA GLN A 510 -31.64 -0.20 -34.96
C GLN A 510 -30.58 -1.32 -34.94
N ALA A 511 -30.96 -2.54 -35.33
CA ALA A 511 -30.08 -3.71 -35.40
C ALA A 511 -29.47 -3.94 -36.79
N GLY A 512 -29.53 -2.92 -37.67
CA GLY A 512 -29.00 -2.95 -39.04
C GLY A 512 -30.05 -3.07 -40.13
N THR A 513 -29.61 -3.02 -41.39
CA THR A 513 -30.48 -3.12 -42.58
C THR A 513 -31.07 -4.52 -42.73
N PHE A 514 -32.40 -4.61 -42.91
CA PHE A 514 -33.09 -5.89 -43.08
C PHE A 514 -34.20 -5.79 -44.13
N LYS A 515 -34.12 -6.58 -45.21
CA LYS A 515 -35.08 -6.57 -46.33
C LYS A 515 -35.32 -5.15 -46.89
N ASP A 516 -36.56 -4.74 -47.11
CA ASP A 516 -36.99 -3.47 -47.72
C ASP A 516 -37.47 -2.43 -46.68
N ILE A 517 -37.08 -2.57 -45.40
CA ILE A 517 -37.62 -1.74 -44.31
C ILE A 517 -37.35 -0.24 -44.49
N ASP A 518 -36.19 0.16 -45.02
CA ASP A 518 -35.82 1.58 -45.19
C ASP A 518 -36.71 2.28 -46.23
N GLU A 519 -37.08 1.56 -47.29
CA GLU A 519 -37.99 2.06 -48.32
C GLU A 519 -39.44 2.13 -47.80
N ARG A 520 -39.84 1.11 -47.02
CA ARG A 520 -41.16 1.07 -46.36
C ARG A 520 -41.34 2.18 -45.33
N ILE A 521 -40.35 2.43 -44.48
CA ILE A 521 -40.38 3.52 -43.50
C ILE A 521 -40.62 4.84 -44.21
N LYS A 522 -39.87 5.15 -45.29
CA LYS A 522 -40.06 6.38 -46.07
C LYS A 522 -41.47 6.49 -46.63
N LYS A 523 -41.96 5.44 -47.30
CA LYS A 523 -43.28 5.42 -47.94
C LYS A 523 -44.43 5.55 -46.94
N LEU A 524 -44.36 4.85 -45.81
CA LEU A 524 -45.38 4.86 -44.77
C LEU A 524 -45.37 6.15 -43.95
N THR A 525 -44.20 6.77 -43.76
CA THR A 525 -44.08 8.07 -43.09
C THR A 525 -44.76 9.16 -43.92
N THR A 526 -44.49 9.21 -45.23
CA THR A 526 -45.16 10.16 -46.14
C THR A 526 -46.67 9.92 -46.23
N ALA A 527 -47.11 8.65 -46.22
CA ALA A 527 -48.54 8.30 -46.22
C ALA A 527 -49.25 8.64 -44.90
N GLY A 528 -48.55 8.55 -43.76
CA GLY A 528 -49.04 8.98 -42.44
C GLY A 528 -49.12 10.49 -42.30
N GLU A 529 -48.10 11.22 -42.78
CA GLU A 529 -48.05 12.69 -42.80
C GLU A 529 -49.16 13.29 -43.67
N THR A 530 -49.48 12.65 -44.80
CA THR A 530 -50.52 13.12 -45.75
C THR A 530 -51.96 12.98 -45.20
N MET A 531 -52.21 12.12 -44.21
CA MET A 531 -53.53 11.99 -43.56
C MET A 531 -53.71 12.86 -42.31
N ILE A 532 -52.63 13.42 -41.76
CA ILE A 532 -52.65 14.27 -40.55
C ILE A 532 -52.70 15.77 -40.90
N PHE A 533 -52.16 16.17 -42.06
CA PHE A 533 -52.08 17.56 -42.49
C PHE A 533 -53.02 17.86 -43.67
N GLY A 534 -54.20 18.41 -43.38
CA GLY A 534 -55.09 19.01 -44.38
C GLY A 534 -55.30 20.51 -44.11
N LEU A 535 -54.76 21.35 -45.02
CA LEU A 535 -54.93 22.82 -45.23
C LEU A 535 -54.17 23.76 -44.27
N SER A 536 -53.44 24.83 -44.65
CA SER A 536 -52.97 25.50 -45.90
C SER A 536 -51.99 26.63 -45.45
N GLY A 537 -51.09 27.29 -46.21
CA GLY A 537 -50.79 27.41 -47.65
C GLY A 537 -49.46 28.21 -47.87
N ALA A 538 -49.01 28.61 -49.06
CA ALA A 538 -49.69 28.76 -50.35
C ALA A 538 -48.74 28.84 -51.58
N LYS A 539 -49.23 28.32 -52.71
CA LYS A 539 -49.38 29.05 -53.98
C LYS A 539 -50.82 28.82 -54.49
N LYS A 540 -51.55 29.91 -54.78
CA LYS A 540 -52.84 30.12 -55.52
C LYS A 540 -53.63 28.85 -55.93
N GLU A 541 -54.89 28.61 -55.57
CA GLU A 541 -56.13 29.40 -55.66
C GLU A 541 -57.25 28.82 -54.74
N ALA A 542 -58.30 29.64 -54.49
CA ALA A 542 -59.65 29.32 -53.95
C ALA A 542 -59.88 29.16 -52.42
N THR A 543 -60.62 30.15 -51.92
CA THR A 543 -61.37 30.40 -50.68
C THR A 543 -61.85 29.21 -49.83
N VAL A 544 -61.68 29.27 -48.49
CA VAL A 544 -62.72 29.30 -47.42
C VAL A 544 -62.05 29.21 -46.02
N ILE A 545 -62.62 29.96 -45.08
CA ILE A 545 -62.23 30.24 -43.68
C ILE A 545 -62.49 29.03 -42.76
N MET A 546 -61.64 28.81 -41.72
CA MET A 546 -61.92 28.32 -40.33
C MET A 546 -60.65 27.67 -39.74
N ASP A 547 -59.92 28.25 -38.79
CA ASP A 547 -60.12 28.50 -37.34
C ASP A 547 -59.69 27.33 -36.41
N ASN A 548 -58.53 27.56 -35.78
CA ASN A 548 -57.89 27.05 -34.55
C ASN A 548 -58.27 25.70 -33.91
N THR A 549 -57.24 24.87 -33.67
CA THR A 549 -57.03 24.21 -32.37
C THR A 549 -55.55 23.80 -32.18
N GLU A 550 -54.79 24.59 -31.42
CA GLU A 550 -53.42 24.29 -30.98
C GLU A 550 -53.43 23.39 -29.74
N ILE A 551 -52.89 22.17 -29.80
CA ILE A 551 -52.55 21.38 -28.58
C ILE A 551 -51.05 21.56 -28.34
N LYS A 552 -50.69 22.18 -27.21
CA LYS A 552 -49.29 22.42 -26.82
C LYS A 552 -48.73 21.22 -26.04
N PRO A 553 -47.46 20.80 -26.26
CA PRO A 553 -46.83 19.69 -25.54
C PRO A 553 -46.70 20.00 -24.03
N THR A 554 -46.82 18.98 -23.16
CA THR A 554 -46.77 19.14 -21.69
C THR A 554 -45.74 18.20 -21.05
N LEU A 555 -45.22 18.57 -19.88
CA LEU A 555 -44.37 17.72 -19.02
C LEU A 555 -44.84 17.85 -17.57
N GLY A 556 -45.34 16.75 -16.99
CA GLY A 556 -46.07 16.81 -15.73
C GLY A 556 -47.29 17.74 -15.85
N ARG A 557 -47.36 18.79 -15.02
CA ARG A 557 -48.44 19.79 -15.11
C ARG A 557 -48.12 20.99 -16.01
N TYR A 558 -46.90 21.12 -16.52
CA TYR A 558 -46.45 22.33 -17.18
C TYR A 558 -46.61 22.24 -18.69
N GLU A 559 -47.10 23.32 -19.30
CA GLU A 559 -47.15 23.47 -20.76
C GLU A 559 -45.77 23.92 -21.28
N ILE A 560 -45.20 23.20 -22.24
CA ILE A 560 -43.91 23.54 -22.84
C ILE A 560 -44.13 24.59 -23.93
N VAL A 561 -43.49 25.74 -23.75
CA VAL A 561 -43.60 26.89 -24.65
C VAL A 561 -42.49 26.86 -25.72
N LYS A 562 -41.24 26.73 -25.29
CA LYS A 562 -40.06 26.66 -26.18
C LYS A 562 -38.84 26.07 -25.45
N GLU A 563 -37.86 25.57 -26.20
CA GLU A 563 -36.54 25.21 -25.67
C GLU A 563 -35.73 26.49 -25.36
N LEU A 564 -35.13 26.57 -24.15
CA LEU A 564 -34.23 27.64 -23.73
C LEU A 564 -32.75 27.28 -23.97
N GLY A 565 -32.40 26.00 -23.87
CA GLY A 565 -31.05 25.53 -24.14
C GLY A 565 -30.87 24.02 -23.91
N ARG A 566 -29.80 23.46 -24.49
CA ARG A 566 -29.44 22.04 -24.41
C ARG A 566 -28.02 21.89 -23.91
N GLY A 567 -27.82 21.08 -22.87
CA GLY A 567 -26.52 20.78 -22.28
C GLY A 567 -26.20 19.29 -22.27
N ALA A 568 -25.01 18.94 -21.77
CA ALA A 568 -24.50 17.57 -21.70
C ALA A 568 -25.34 16.61 -20.83
N MET A 569 -26.18 17.16 -19.94
CA MET A 569 -26.98 16.39 -18.99
C MET A 569 -28.49 16.54 -19.22
N GLY A 570 -28.94 17.28 -20.24
CA GLY A 570 -30.37 17.51 -20.40
C GLY A 570 -30.77 18.75 -21.20
N THR A 571 -32.07 18.94 -21.37
CA THR A 571 -32.66 20.10 -22.07
C THR A 571 -33.42 20.97 -21.09
N VAL A 572 -33.30 22.30 -21.22
CA VAL A 572 -34.05 23.27 -20.41
C VAL A 572 -35.12 23.92 -21.28
N PHE A 573 -36.36 23.87 -20.84
CA PHE A 573 -37.52 24.44 -21.53
C PHE A 573 -38.11 25.62 -20.76
N LEU A 574 -38.66 26.59 -21.49
CA LEU A 574 -39.62 27.54 -20.95
C LEU A 574 -40.95 26.81 -20.81
N GLY A 575 -41.43 26.68 -19.59
CA GLY A 575 -42.71 26.11 -19.26
C GLY A 575 -43.67 27.13 -18.68
N LYS A 576 -44.96 26.81 -18.71
CA LYS A 576 -46.01 27.59 -18.06
C LYS A 576 -46.81 26.70 -17.12
N ASP A 577 -46.92 27.11 -15.85
CA ASP A 577 -47.83 26.47 -14.90
C ASP A 577 -49.27 26.94 -15.19
N PRO A 578 -50.16 26.06 -15.67
CA PRO A 578 -51.52 26.45 -16.05
C PRO A 578 -52.40 26.78 -14.84
N ARG A 579 -52.03 26.36 -13.62
CA ARG A 579 -52.86 26.58 -12.42
C ARG A 579 -52.73 28.00 -11.86
N ILE A 580 -51.55 28.57 -11.98
CA ILE A 580 -51.22 29.90 -11.44
C ILE A 580 -50.70 30.87 -12.50
N ASN A 581 -50.71 30.45 -13.78
CA ASN A 581 -50.31 31.25 -14.94
C ASN A 581 -48.88 31.83 -14.80
N ARG A 582 -47.95 31.02 -14.31
CA ARG A 582 -46.55 31.42 -14.04
C ARG A 582 -45.59 30.76 -15.04
N GLU A 583 -44.66 31.55 -15.55
CA GLU A 583 -43.56 31.02 -16.36
C GLU A 583 -42.46 30.41 -15.47
N VAL A 584 -41.93 29.27 -15.90
CA VAL A 584 -40.91 28.49 -15.17
C VAL A 584 -39.85 27.99 -16.14
N ALA A 585 -38.63 27.76 -15.65
CA ALA A 585 -37.63 26.99 -16.37
C ALA A 585 -37.74 25.51 -15.97
N ILE A 586 -37.79 24.59 -16.93
CA ILE A 586 -37.94 23.16 -16.70
C ILE A 586 -36.73 22.43 -17.26
N LYS A 587 -35.90 21.88 -16.39
CA LYS A 587 -34.73 21.08 -16.77
C LYS A 587 -35.10 19.61 -16.78
N THR A 588 -34.82 18.92 -17.89
CA THR A 588 -35.13 17.50 -18.07
C THR A 588 -33.89 16.63 -18.07
N LEU A 589 -34.02 15.40 -17.57
CA LEU A 589 -32.97 14.40 -17.51
C LEU A 589 -33.50 13.08 -18.08
N ARG A 590 -32.80 12.53 -19.09
CA ARG A 590 -33.10 11.22 -19.68
C ARG A 590 -32.26 10.13 -19.03
N TYR A 591 -32.84 8.96 -18.79
CA TYR A 591 -32.16 7.81 -18.18
C TYR A 591 -31.52 6.86 -19.20
N GLU A 592 -31.54 7.20 -20.49
CA GLU A 592 -31.18 6.32 -21.62
C GLU A 592 -29.70 5.85 -21.62
N GLU A 593 -28.80 6.54 -20.90
CA GLU A 593 -27.37 6.19 -20.82
C GLU A 593 -26.96 5.45 -19.52
N ILE A 594 -27.93 4.98 -18.74
CA ILE A 594 -27.70 4.37 -17.42
C ILE A 594 -28.03 2.87 -17.52
N ASP A 595 -27.14 2.03 -17.00
CA ASP A 595 -27.38 0.59 -16.92
C ASP A 595 -28.69 0.28 -16.20
N SER A 596 -29.50 -0.60 -16.79
CA SER A 596 -30.84 -0.95 -16.31
C SER A 596 -30.87 -1.42 -14.84
N GLU A 597 -29.77 -1.99 -14.35
CA GLU A 597 -29.63 -2.44 -12.96
C GLU A 597 -29.39 -1.29 -11.95
N GLN A 598 -28.99 -0.10 -12.40
CA GLN A 598 -28.63 1.06 -11.56
C GLN A 598 -29.62 2.22 -11.61
N ILE A 599 -30.57 2.20 -12.56
CA ILE A 599 -31.55 3.27 -12.78
C ILE A 599 -32.32 3.63 -11.49
N ASP A 600 -32.79 2.64 -10.73
CA ASP A 600 -33.58 2.87 -9.52
C ASP A 600 -32.79 3.56 -8.39
N GLU A 601 -31.49 3.28 -8.27
CA GLU A 601 -30.62 3.90 -7.27
C GLU A 601 -30.30 5.35 -7.65
N VAL A 602 -30.03 5.60 -8.93
CA VAL A 602 -29.79 6.94 -9.48
C VAL A 602 -31.05 7.81 -9.35
N LYS A 603 -32.23 7.28 -9.67
CA LYS A 603 -33.52 7.96 -9.48
C LYS A 603 -33.74 8.37 -8.03
N LYS A 604 -33.59 7.44 -7.07
CA LYS A 604 -33.81 7.73 -5.63
C LYS A 604 -32.87 8.82 -5.11
N ARG A 605 -31.61 8.79 -5.51
CA ARG A 605 -30.64 9.82 -5.13
C ARG A 605 -30.95 11.17 -5.79
N PHE A 606 -31.36 11.18 -7.06
CA PHE A 606 -31.75 12.40 -7.79
C PHE A 606 -32.90 13.13 -7.09
N PHE A 607 -33.99 12.43 -6.77
CA PHE A 607 -35.13 13.03 -6.07
C PHE A 607 -34.76 13.53 -4.67
N ARG A 608 -33.93 12.79 -3.95
CA ARG A 608 -33.47 13.19 -2.60
C ARG A 608 -32.61 14.46 -2.63
N GLU A 609 -31.72 14.60 -3.60
CA GLU A 609 -30.90 15.80 -3.75
C GLU A 609 -31.73 17.00 -4.22
N ALA A 610 -32.68 16.79 -5.14
CA ALA A 610 -33.61 17.83 -5.58
C ALA A 610 -34.53 18.31 -4.44
N GLU A 611 -35.04 17.40 -3.61
CA GLU A 611 -35.85 17.75 -2.44
C GLU A 611 -35.05 18.54 -1.41
N ALA A 612 -33.78 18.16 -1.17
CA ALA A 612 -32.90 18.90 -0.27
C ALA A 612 -32.65 20.32 -0.79
N ALA A 613 -32.29 20.47 -2.06
CA ALA A 613 -32.05 21.77 -2.69
C ALA A 613 -33.32 22.66 -2.70
N GLY A 614 -34.50 22.07 -2.89
CA GLY A 614 -35.78 22.80 -2.87
C GLY A 614 -36.17 23.40 -1.52
N ARG A 615 -35.49 23.03 -0.42
CA ARG A 615 -35.70 23.65 0.91
C ARG A 615 -34.91 24.94 1.10
N LEU A 616 -33.97 25.25 0.22
CA LEU A 616 -33.16 26.46 0.33
C LEU A 616 -34.00 27.68 -0.08
N SER A 617 -34.02 28.70 0.78
CA SER A 617 -34.65 29.99 0.48
C SER A 617 -33.66 31.11 0.76
N HIS A 618 -32.99 31.57 -0.30
CA HIS A 618 -31.99 32.64 -0.24
C HIS A 618 -32.08 33.49 -1.50
N PRO A 619 -31.97 34.83 -1.42
CA PRO A 619 -32.09 35.71 -2.59
C PRO A 619 -31.11 35.37 -3.71
N ASN A 620 -29.90 34.89 -3.36
CA ASN A 620 -28.87 34.50 -4.33
C ASN A 620 -28.85 33.01 -4.74
N ILE A 621 -29.88 32.23 -4.39
CA ILE A 621 -30.01 30.81 -4.82
C ILE A 621 -31.24 30.69 -5.73
N VAL A 622 -31.14 29.89 -6.79
CA VAL A 622 -32.28 29.60 -7.67
C VAL A 622 -33.38 28.85 -6.90
N THR A 623 -34.61 29.32 -6.98
CA THR A 623 -35.75 28.69 -6.31
C THR A 623 -36.26 27.51 -7.14
N ILE A 624 -36.31 26.33 -6.53
CA ILE A 624 -36.93 25.13 -7.10
C ILE A 624 -38.40 25.09 -6.68
N TYR A 625 -39.30 24.97 -7.65
CA TYR A 625 -40.74 24.93 -7.42
C TYR A 625 -41.31 23.51 -7.37
N ASP A 626 -40.74 22.60 -8.16
CA ASP A 626 -41.28 21.26 -8.33
C ASP A 626 -40.23 20.29 -8.88
N VAL A 627 -40.36 19.01 -8.55
CA VAL A 627 -39.56 17.92 -9.11
C VAL A 627 -40.47 16.71 -9.34
N GLY A 628 -40.34 16.07 -10.50
CA GLY A 628 -41.19 14.94 -10.86
C GLY A 628 -40.62 14.05 -11.95
N GLU A 629 -41.39 13.05 -12.33
CA GLU A 629 -41.09 12.13 -13.43
C GLU A 629 -42.31 12.01 -14.33
N ASP A 630 -42.09 12.02 -15.64
CA ASP A 630 -43.12 11.81 -16.65
C ASP A 630 -42.51 11.12 -17.88
N TYR A 631 -43.16 10.07 -18.42
CA TYR A 631 -42.67 9.26 -19.55
C TYR A 631 -41.17 8.89 -19.51
N ASP A 632 -40.68 8.39 -18.35
CA ASP A 632 -39.26 8.04 -18.12
C ASP A 632 -38.28 9.22 -18.27
N ILE A 633 -38.75 10.44 -18.05
CA ILE A 633 -37.96 11.68 -18.02
C ILE A 633 -38.14 12.32 -16.65
N ALA A 634 -37.04 12.51 -15.91
CA ALA A 634 -37.05 13.35 -14.71
C ALA A 634 -37.13 14.82 -15.12
N TYR A 635 -37.89 15.62 -14.39
CA TYR A 635 -37.93 17.06 -14.58
C TYR A 635 -37.80 17.83 -13.26
N LEU A 636 -37.17 19.01 -13.36
CA LEU A 636 -37.02 19.97 -12.27
C LEU A 636 -37.55 21.33 -12.76
N ALA A 637 -38.65 21.80 -12.17
CA ALA A 637 -39.20 23.12 -12.45
C ALA A 637 -38.66 24.14 -11.45
N MET A 638 -38.06 25.21 -11.97
CA MET A 638 -37.40 26.25 -11.20
C MET A 638 -37.80 27.64 -11.67
N GLU A 639 -37.44 28.68 -10.91
CA GLU A 639 -37.65 30.06 -11.33
C GLU A 639 -36.99 30.35 -12.69
N LEU A 640 -37.71 31.06 -13.56
CA LEU A 640 -37.17 31.51 -14.83
C LEU A 640 -36.27 32.70 -14.57
N LEU A 641 -34.99 32.56 -14.91
CA LEU A 641 -33.98 33.60 -14.74
C LEU A 641 -33.81 34.38 -16.04
N ASP A 642 -34.03 35.70 -15.99
CA ASP A 642 -33.80 36.62 -17.11
C ASP A 642 -32.44 37.33 -16.94
N GLY A 643 -31.41 36.75 -17.55
CA GLY A 643 -30.03 37.19 -17.40
C GLY A 643 -29.04 36.37 -18.21
N SER A 644 -27.76 36.53 -17.90
CA SER A 644 -26.67 35.73 -18.51
C SER A 644 -25.81 35.07 -17.44
N ASP A 645 -25.27 33.89 -17.75
CA ASP A 645 -24.24 33.26 -16.93
C ASP A 645 -22.88 33.97 -17.06
N LEU A 646 -21.94 33.63 -16.17
CA LEU A 646 -20.62 34.24 -16.14
C LEU A 646 -19.63 33.65 -17.15
N ALA A 647 -19.95 32.56 -17.87
CA ALA A 647 -18.99 31.89 -18.76
C ALA A 647 -18.55 32.77 -19.92
N LYS A 648 -19.34 33.78 -20.31
CA LYS A 648 -18.94 34.76 -21.32
C LYS A 648 -17.86 35.75 -20.85
N TYR A 649 -17.69 35.89 -19.53
CA TYR A 649 -16.75 36.83 -18.89
C TYR A 649 -15.45 36.15 -18.41
N THR A 650 -15.18 34.91 -18.82
CA THR A 650 -13.96 34.16 -18.45
C THR A 650 -12.85 34.27 -19.48
N LYS A 651 -13.04 35.08 -20.53
CA LYS A 651 -12.05 35.32 -21.57
C LYS A 651 -11.52 36.74 -21.46
N LYS A 652 -10.23 36.94 -21.77
CA LYS A 652 -9.54 38.23 -21.65
C LYS A 652 -10.25 39.37 -22.36
N GLU A 653 -10.96 39.10 -23.46
CA GLU A 653 -11.66 40.11 -24.25
C GLU A 653 -12.93 40.63 -23.58
N ASN A 654 -13.47 39.91 -22.59
CA ASN A 654 -14.78 40.15 -21.99
C ASN A 654 -14.74 40.22 -20.46
N LEU A 655 -13.60 40.53 -19.83
CA LEU A 655 -13.52 40.55 -18.36
C LEU A 655 -14.40 41.66 -17.75
N LEU A 656 -14.96 41.38 -16.58
CA LEU A 656 -15.73 42.36 -15.81
C LEU A 656 -14.81 43.30 -15.01
N PRO A 657 -15.26 44.52 -14.68
CA PRO A 657 -14.55 45.35 -13.72
C PRO A 657 -14.37 44.63 -12.39
N VAL A 658 -13.19 44.74 -11.77
CA VAL A 658 -12.85 44.04 -10.51
C VAL A 658 -13.87 44.30 -9.41
N LYS A 659 -14.38 45.53 -9.30
CA LYS A 659 -15.43 45.90 -8.34
C LYS A 659 -16.71 45.08 -8.53
N GLU A 660 -17.08 44.79 -9.78
CA GLU A 660 -18.25 43.99 -10.12
C GLU A 660 -17.99 42.50 -9.85
N ILE A 661 -16.78 42.00 -10.12
CA ILE A 661 -16.36 40.64 -9.75
C ILE A 661 -16.48 40.44 -8.24
N ILE A 662 -15.98 41.39 -7.43
CA ILE A 662 -16.06 41.35 -5.96
C ILE A 662 -17.52 41.28 -5.49
N ARG A 663 -18.39 42.13 -6.05
CA ARG A 663 -19.83 42.12 -5.74
C ARG A 663 -20.47 40.78 -6.05
N ILE A 664 -20.18 40.21 -7.21
CA ILE A 664 -20.76 38.94 -7.64
C ILE A 664 -20.25 37.78 -6.77
N VAL A 665 -18.94 37.67 -6.59
CA VAL A 665 -18.33 36.57 -5.84
C VAL A 665 -18.69 36.62 -4.35
N SER A 666 -18.83 37.80 -3.76
CA SER A 666 -19.34 37.94 -2.37
C SER A 666 -20.80 37.48 -2.23
N CYS A 667 -21.67 37.79 -3.20
CA CYS A 667 -23.04 37.24 -3.23
C CYS A 667 -23.06 35.71 -3.34
N VAL A 668 -22.18 35.13 -4.16
CA VAL A 668 -22.05 33.66 -4.29
C VAL A 668 -21.51 33.04 -3.02
N ALA A 669 -20.51 33.66 -2.37
CA ALA A 669 -19.96 33.21 -1.10
C ALA A 669 -21.02 33.21 0.01
N SER A 670 -21.87 34.24 0.08
CA SER A 670 -23.02 34.29 0.99
C SER A 670 -24.05 33.20 0.71
N ALA A 671 -24.33 32.92 -0.56
CA ALA A 671 -25.24 31.83 -0.96
C ALA A 671 -24.71 30.45 -0.53
N LEU A 672 -23.40 30.22 -0.74
CA LEU A 672 -22.73 28.98 -0.33
C LEU A 672 -22.73 28.81 1.20
N ASP A 673 -22.46 29.88 1.95
CA ASP A 673 -22.51 29.87 3.42
C ASP A 673 -23.89 29.41 3.94
N TYR A 674 -24.95 29.99 3.38
CA TYR A 674 -26.33 29.62 3.71
C TYR A 674 -26.63 28.15 3.38
N ALA A 675 -26.21 27.67 2.20
CA ALA A 675 -26.42 26.29 1.81
C ALA A 675 -25.65 25.30 2.71
N HIS A 676 -24.39 25.61 3.04
CA HIS A 676 -23.53 24.80 3.90
C HIS A 676 -24.10 24.71 5.32
N ALA A 677 -24.64 25.82 5.86
CA ALA A 677 -25.32 25.85 7.15
C ALA A 677 -26.58 24.94 7.19
N ASN A 678 -27.20 24.70 6.03
CA ASN A 678 -28.32 23.78 5.87
C ASN A 678 -27.89 22.36 5.46
N GLY A 679 -26.59 22.06 5.50
CA GLY A 679 -26.03 20.73 5.22
C GLY A 679 -25.97 20.37 3.74
N ILE A 680 -26.09 21.35 2.84
CA ILE A 680 -26.10 21.15 1.39
C ILE A 680 -24.82 21.70 0.79
N VAL A 681 -24.08 20.85 0.05
CA VAL A 681 -22.84 21.20 -0.65
C VAL A 681 -23.14 21.20 -2.15
N HIS A 682 -22.74 22.24 -2.89
CA HIS A 682 -23.09 22.44 -4.29
C HIS A 682 -22.32 21.51 -5.24
N ARG A 683 -21.01 21.33 -5.02
CA ARG A 683 -20.12 20.38 -5.69
C ARG A 683 -19.83 20.59 -7.19
N ASP A 684 -20.38 21.64 -7.80
CA ASP A 684 -20.25 21.97 -9.24
C ASP A 684 -20.29 23.49 -9.46
N ILE A 685 -19.54 24.24 -8.65
CA ILE A 685 -19.42 25.69 -8.82
C ILE A 685 -18.52 25.97 -10.03
N LYS A 686 -19.09 26.69 -11.02
CA LYS A 686 -18.43 27.11 -12.26
C LYS A 686 -19.15 28.32 -12.85
N PRO A 687 -18.54 29.06 -13.79
CA PRO A 687 -19.12 30.29 -14.34
C PRO A 687 -20.49 30.09 -15.00
N ALA A 688 -20.73 28.95 -15.65
CA ALA A 688 -22.01 28.61 -16.29
C ALA A 688 -23.18 28.41 -15.30
N ASN A 689 -22.89 28.22 -14.00
CA ASN A 689 -23.89 27.99 -12.95
C ASN A 689 -24.14 29.25 -12.09
N ILE A 690 -23.50 30.38 -12.42
CA ILE A 690 -23.68 31.66 -11.73
C ILE A 690 -24.29 32.64 -12.73
N MET A 691 -25.51 33.09 -12.47
CA MET A 691 -26.25 34.00 -13.35
C MET A 691 -26.30 35.41 -12.77
N VAL A 692 -26.13 36.40 -13.63
CA VAL A 692 -26.39 37.81 -13.35
C VAL A 692 -27.63 38.21 -14.13
N LEU A 693 -28.67 38.58 -13.40
CA LEU A 693 -29.95 38.99 -13.94
C LEU A 693 -29.90 40.43 -14.48
N ASN A 694 -30.82 40.77 -15.38
CA ASN A 694 -30.89 42.10 -15.98
C ASN A 694 -31.11 43.23 -14.95
N ASN A 695 -31.66 42.90 -13.77
CA ASN A 695 -31.83 43.81 -12.63
C ASN A 695 -30.58 43.92 -11.72
N GLY A 696 -29.50 43.19 -12.03
CA GLY A 696 -28.24 43.17 -11.27
C GLY A 696 -28.16 42.13 -10.16
N GLU A 697 -29.23 41.36 -9.91
CA GLU A 697 -29.21 40.26 -8.94
C GLU A 697 -28.33 39.10 -9.40
N VAL A 698 -27.71 38.41 -8.43
CA VAL A 698 -26.85 37.25 -8.68
C VAL A 698 -27.55 36.00 -8.17
N LYS A 699 -27.63 34.96 -8.99
CA LYS A 699 -28.28 33.69 -8.68
C LYS A 699 -27.34 32.52 -8.93
N VAL A 700 -27.20 31.64 -7.94
CA VAL A 700 -26.49 30.36 -8.05
C VAL A 700 -27.49 29.27 -8.44
N ALA A 701 -27.24 28.60 -9.55
CA ALA A 701 -28.06 27.54 -10.11
C ALA A 701 -27.35 26.17 -10.08
N ASP A 702 -28.09 25.09 -10.32
CA ASP A 702 -27.54 23.73 -10.50
C ASP A 702 -26.80 23.13 -9.29
N PHE A 703 -27.39 23.26 -8.09
CA PHE A 703 -26.93 22.57 -6.88
C PHE A 703 -26.92 21.05 -7.06
N GLY A 704 -25.74 20.46 -7.33
CA GLY A 704 -25.34 19.06 -7.06
C GLY A 704 -26.09 17.88 -7.71
N ILE A 705 -27.36 18.07 -8.08
CA ILE A 705 -28.34 17.06 -8.50
C ILE A 705 -27.84 16.24 -9.70
N ALA A 706 -26.97 16.84 -10.52
CA ALA A 706 -26.34 16.25 -11.68
C ALA A 706 -25.33 15.12 -11.38
N ARG A 707 -24.68 15.11 -10.22
CA ARG A 707 -23.54 14.20 -9.94
C ARG A 707 -23.95 12.82 -9.46
N VAL A 708 -25.21 12.66 -9.07
CA VAL A 708 -25.83 11.36 -8.77
C VAL A 708 -25.68 10.40 -9.95
N MET A 709 -25.78 10.90 -11.18
CA MET A 709 -25.68 10.13 -12.42
C MET A 709 -24.23 9.78 -12.80
N ALA A 710 -23.26 10.65 -12.45
CA ALA A 710 -21.86 10.49 -12.84
C ALA A 710 -21.09 9.45 -11.98
N THR A 711 -21.60 9.12 -10.78
CA THR A 711 -20.94 8.19 -9.86
C THR A 711 -21.03 6.73 -10.34
N SER A 712 -22.01 6.41 -11.21
CA SER A 712 -22.19 5.09 -11.81
C SER A 712 -21.19 4.78 -12.94
N LYS A 713 -20.60 5.79 -13.59
CA LYS A 713 -19.65 5.62 -14.72
C LYS A 713 -18.17 5.53 -14.30
N THR A 714 -17.84 5.28 -13.02
CA THR A 714 -16.44 5.15 -12.58
C THR A 714 -15.74 3.86 -13.04
N GLN A 715 -16.39 2.97 -13.80
CA GLN A 715 -15.75 1.77 -14.36
C GLN A 715 -14.95 2.03 -15.66
N THR A 716 -15.03 3.20 -16.30
CA THR A 716 -14.32 3.49 -17.55
C THR A 716 -13.34 4.68 -17.49
N GLY A 717 -13.10 5.27 -16.32
CA GLY A 717 -12.08 6.32 -16.16
C GLY A 717 -12.37 7.66 -16.86
N VAL A 718 -13.55 7.84 -17.46
CA VAL A 718 -13.97 9.11 -18.07
C VAL A 718 -14.76 9.90 -17.03
N VAL A 719 -14.11 10.88 -16.41
CA VAL A 719 -14.78 11.85 -15.52
C VAL A 719 -15.77 12.67 -16.35
N LEU A 720 -17.07 12.49 -16.08
CA LEU A 720 -18.13 13.26 -16.70
C LEU A 720 -18.15 14.68 -16.10
N GLY A 721 -17.43 15.60 -16.72
CA GLY A 721 -17.38 17.02 -16.34
C GLY A 721 -16.12 17.71 -16.84
N THR A 722 -16.06 19.04 -16.73
CA THR A 722 -14.81 19.79 -16.92
C THR A 722 -14.05 19.79 -15.59
N PRO A 723 -12.99 18.97 -15.41
CA PRO A 723 -12.32 18.82 -14.12
C PRO A 723 -11.66 20.11 -13.62
N SER A 724 -11.55 21.14 -14.46
CA SER A 724 -10.89 22.43 -14.17
C SER A 724 -11.34 23.14 -12.89
N TYR A 725 -12.56 22.91 -12.40
CA TYR A 725 -13.10 23.57 -11.20
C TYR A 725 -13.20 22.64 -9.98
N MET A 726 -12.81 21.37 -10.11
CA MET A 726 -12.90 20.42 -8.99
C MET A 726 -11.84 20.72 -7.94
N SER A 727 -12.19 20.52 -6.67
CA SER A 727 -11.23 20.58 -5.57
C SER A 727 -10.29 19.36 -5.52
N PRO A 728 -9.10 19.47 -4.89
CA PRO A 728 -8.18 18.35 -4.71
C PRO A 728 -8.83 17.13 -4.06
N GLU A 729 -9.68 17.34 -3.06
CA GLU A 729 -10.41 16.29 -2.36
C GLU A 729 -11.49 15.63 -3.21
N GLN A 730 -12.11 16.36 -4.14
CA GLN A 730 -13.02 15.77 -5.14
C GLN A 730 -12.29 14.87 -6.12
N ILE A 731 -11.10 15.27 -6.58
CA ILE A 731 -10.28 14.47 -7.49
C ILE A 731 -9.73 13.22 -6.80
N ALA A 732 -9.33 13.35 -5.53
CA ALA A 732 -8.80 12.24 -4.72
C ALA A 732 -9.89 11.30 -4.18
N GLY A 733 -11.17 11.54 -4.45
CA GLY A 733 -12.28 10.73 -3.92
C GLY A 733 -12.42 10.79 -2.39
N LYS A 734 -11.89 11.85 -1.75
CA LYS A 734 -11.99 12.07 -0.30
C LYS A 734 -13.35 12.66 0.07
N LYS A 735 -13.64 12.74 1.38
CA LYS A 735 -14.88 13.37 1.87
C LYS A 735 -14.92 14.85 1.46
N VAL A 736 -16.00 15.25 0.80
CA VAL A 736 -16.24 16.61 0.31
C VAL A 736 -17.20 17.32 1.27
N ASP A 737 -16.82 18.52 1.71
CA ASP A 737 -17.67 19.43 2.50
C ASP A 737 -17.72 20.83 1.84
N GLY A 738 -18.30 21.83 2.52
CA GLY A 738 -18.48 23.17 1.96
C GLY A 738 -17.19 23.86 1.52
N ARG A 739 -16.03 23.48 2.08
CA ARG A 739 -14.72 24.06 1.74
C ARG A 739 -14.25 23.65 0.34
N SER A 740 -14.84 22.60 -0.22
CA SER A 740 -14.65 22.24 -1.63
C SER A 740 -15.33 23.25 -2.57
N ASP A 741 -16.52 23.75 -2.23
CA ASP A 741 -17.21 24.76 -3.03
C ASP A 741 -16.46 26.10 -2.99
N LEU A 742 -15.83 26.44 -1.86
CA LEU A 742 -15.01 27.63 -1.73
C LEU A 742 -13.73 27.55 -2.58
N PHE A 743 -13.11 26.36 -2.69
CA PHE A 743 -12.01 26.16 -3.64
C PHE A 743 -12.47 26.36 -5.09
N SER A 744 -13.60 25.76 -5.47
CA SER A 744 -14.18 25.93 -6.81
C SER A 744 -14.52 27.41 -7.10
N LEU A 745 -15.04 28.14 -6.11
CA LEU A 745 -15.27 29.59 -6.21
C LEU A 745 -13.95 30.36 -6.35
N GLY A 746 -12.87 29.91 -5.72
CA GLY A 746 -11.52 30.45 -5.93
C GLY A 746 -11.03 30.28 -7.36
N VAL A 747 -11.31 29.14 -7.99
CA VAL A 747 -11.01 28.92 -9.42
C VAL A 747 -11.81 29.90 -10.28
N VAL A 748 -13.10 30.09 -9.99
CA VAL A 748 -13.96 31.06 -10.70
C VAL A 748 -13.45 32.49 -10.52
N LEU A 749 -13.08 32.89 -9.30
CA LEU A 749 -12.54 34.22 -9.00
C LEU A 749 -11.23 34.47 -9.77
N TYR A 750 -10.33 33.50 -9.77
CA TYR A 750 -9.07 33.57 -10.52
C TYR A 750 -9.31 33.77 -12.02
N GLU A 751 -10.24 33.01 -12.60
CA GLU A 751 -10.55 33.05 -14.03
C GLU A 751 -11.28 34.34 -14.43
N LEU A 752 -12.18 34.86 -13.60
CA LEU A 752 -12.85 36.15 -13.85
C LEU A 752 -11.89 37.33 -13.78
N ILE A 753 -10.81 37.23 -13.00
CA ILE A 753 -9.80 38.30 -12.87
C ILE A 753 -8.78 38.25 -14.02
N SER A 754 -8.33 37.06 -14.40
CA SER A 754 -7.19 36.88 -15.33
C SER A 754 -7.60 36.50 -16.76
N GLY A 755 -8.81 35.98 -16.94
CA GLY A 755 -9.23 35.32 -18.17
C GLY A 755 -8.56 33.97 -18.42
N GLU A 756 -7.87 33.41 -17.42
CA GLU A 756 -7.16 32.14 -17.48
C GLU A 756 -7.50 31.26 -16.27
N LYS A 757 -7.42 29.94 -16.44
CA LYS A 757 -7.62 29.02 -15.31
C LYS A 757 -6.33 28.86 -14.50
N PRO A 758 -6.42 28.68 -13.17
CA PRO A 758 -5.25 28.52 -12.30
C PRO A 758 -4.46 27.23 -12.58
N PHE A 759 -5.12 26.21 -13.13
CA PHE A 759 -4.51 24.92 -13.45
C PHE A 759 -4.89 24.51 -14.88
N ASN A 760 -3.88 24.13 -15.67
CA ASN A 760 -4.01 23.66 -17.05
C ASN A 760 -3.20 22.37 -17.24
N GLY A 761 -3.47 21.58 -18.27
CA GLY A 761 -2.68 20.39 -18.60
C GLY A 761 -3.07 19.79 -19.95
N ASP A 762 -2.11 19.19 -20.65
CA ASP A 762 -2.28 18.65 -22.01
C ASP A 762 -3.14 17.38 -22.05
N SER A 763 -3.40 16.77 -20.89
CA SER A 763 -4.31 15.65 -20.72
C SER A 763 -5.17 15.83 -19.47
N ILE A 764 -6.30 15.11 -19.42
CA ILE A 764 -7.18 15.09 -18.23
C ILE A 764 -6.42 14.65 -16.98
N ALA A 765 -5.54 13.66 -17.10
CA ALA A 765 -4.71 13.17 -16.00
C ALA A 765 -3.72 14.24 -15.51
N THR A 766 -3.07 14.96 -16.44
CA THR A 766 -2.15 16.06 -16.13
C THR A 766 -2.87 17.21 -15.43
N LEU A 767 -4.08 17.55 -15.89
CA LEU A 767 -4.92 18.57 -15.24
C LEU A 767 -5.31 18.15 -13.82
N MET A 768 -5.71 16.90 -13.60
CA MET A 768 -6.03 16.37 -12.27
C MET A 768 -4.82 16.39 -11.32
N TYR A 769 -3.65 16.02 -11.84
CA TYR A 769 -2.39 16.12 -11.11
C TYR A 769 -2.13 17.58 -10.70
N ASN A 770 -2.17 18.52 -11.65
CA ASN A 770 -1.91 19.93 -11.36
C ASN A 770 -2.89 20.54 -10.36
N ILE A 771 -4.16 20.15 -10.39
CA ILE A 771 -5.14 20.58 -9.38
C ILE A 771 -4.75 20.07 -7.98
N THR A 772 -4.16 18.89 -7.85
CA THR A 772 -3.81 18.30 -6.54
C THR A 772 -2.44 18.72 -6.02
N THR A 773 -1.47 19.03 -6.89
CA THR A 773 -0.07 19.24 -6.48
C THR A 773 0.50 20.62 -6.82
N THR A 774 0.08 21.24 -7.92
CA THR A 774 0.75 22.42 -8.47
C THR A 774 0.16 23.70 -7.87
N ALA A 775 1.03 24.62 -7.45
CA ALA A 775 0.61 25.96 -7.03
C ALA A 775 0.23 26.81 -8.26
N PRO A 776 -0.86 27.60 -8.21
CA PRO A 776 -1.23 28.48 -9.31
C PRO A 776 -0.24 29.63 -9.45
N GLN A 777 -0.16 30.22 -10.65
CA GLN A 777 0.58 31.47 -10.83
C GLN A 777 -0.04 32.58 -9.97
N ALA A 778 0.78 33.50 -9.44
CA ALA A 778 0.27 34.59 -8.62
C ALA A 778 -0.63 35.51 -9.45
N ILE A 779 -1.86 35.73 -8.98
CA ILE A 779 -2.88 36.48 -9.73
C ILE A 779 -2.47 37.94 -10.03
N ILE A 780 -1.63 38.53 -9.18
CA ILE A 780 -1.11 39.89 -9.36
C ILE A 780 -0.14 40.02 -10.55
N GLU A 781 0.52 38.93 -10.95
CA GLU A 781 1.38 38.91 -12.14
C GLU A 781 0.55 38.92 -13.44
N LEU A 782 -0.63 38.29 -13.40
CA LEU A 782 -1.54 38.20 -14.55
C LEU A 782 -2.43 39.44 -14.70
N SER A 783 -2.79 40.07 -13.58
CA SER A 783 -3.63 41.27 -13.58
C SER A 783 -3.10 42.30 -12.58
N PRO A 784 -2.11 43.14 -12.97
CA PRO A 784 -1.50 44.14 -12.09
C PRO A 784 -2.43 45.25 -11.59
N GLY A 785 -3.67 45.33 -12.10
CA GLY A 785 -4.66 46.35 -11.75
C GLY A 785 -5.64 45.97 -10.64
N ILE A 786 -5.49 44.80 -10.01
CA ILE A 786 -6.32 44.37 -8.88
C ILE A 786 -5.85 44.99 -7.56
N PRO A 787 -6.73 45.18 -6.56
CA PRO A 787 -6.31 45.55 -5.21
C PRO A 787 -5.31 44.54 -4.63
N GLU A 788 -4.24 45.02 -3.98
CA GLU A 788 -3.19 44.15 -3.41
C GLU A 788 -3.75 43.10 -2.44
N ALA A 789 -4.79 43.45 -1.69
CA ALA A 789 -5.48 42.56 -0.75
C ALA A 789 -6.19 41.37 -1.44
N MET A 790 -6.40 41.41 -2.76
CA MET A 790 -7.05 40.33 -3.51
C MET A 790 -6.16 39.10 -3.68
N ALA A 791 -4.85 39.29 -3.83
CA ALA A 791 -3.90 38.21 -4.03
C ALA A 791 -3.91 37.16 -2.88
N PRO A 792 -3.81 37.54 -1.59
CA PRO A 792 -3.86 36.56 -0.50
C PRO A 792 -5.23 35.87 -0.36
N ILE A 793 -6.32 36.53 -0.75
CA ILE A 793 -7.65 35.90 -0.77
C ILE A 793 -7.69 34.75 -1.78
N VAL A 794 -7.21 35.00 -3.00
CA VAL A 794 -7.15 34.00 -4.07
C VAL A 794 -6.23 32.84 -3.69
N GLU A 795 -5.05 33.13 -3.13
CA GLU A 795 -4.11 32.10 -2.67
C GLU A 795 -4.73 31.21 -1.58
N LYS A 796 -5.41 31.83 -0.60
CA LYS A 796 -6.08 31.10 0.48
C LYS A 796 -7.23 30.23 -0.01
N LEU A 797 -8.00 30.67 -1.00
CA LEU A 797 -9.04 29.83 -1.62
C LEU A 797 -8.46 28.63 -2.39
N LEU A 798 -7.33 28.82 -3.07
CA LEU A 798 -6.67 27.82 -3.91
C LEU A 798 -5.64 26.95 -3.17
N SER A 799 -5.54 27.08 -1.83
CA SER A 799 -4.73 26.20 -1.00
C SER A 799 -5.11 24.73 -1.21
N LYS A 800 -4.12 23.84 -1.31
CA LYS A 800 -4.38 22.40 -1.42
C LYS A 800 -4.80 21.80 -0.07
N ASP A 801 -4.28 22.34 1.03
CA ASP A 801 -4.70 22.00 2.37
C ASP A 801 -6.05 22.66 2.69
N VAL A 802 -7.04 21.81 3.03
CA VAL A 802 -8.42 22.20 3.33
C VAL A 802 -8.51 23.03 4.62
N GLU A 803 -7.65 22.77 5.60
CA GLU A 803 -7.65 23.50 6.88
C GLU A 803 -7.07 24.91 6.72
N ALA A 804 -6.20 25.13 5.73
CA ALA A 804 -5.64 26.44 5.42
C ALA A 804 -6.59 27.33 4.60
N ARG A 805 -7.69 26.79 4.05
CA ARG A 805 -8.68 27.56 3.27
C ARG A 805 -9.60 28.40 4.16
N TYR A 806 -10.42 29.25 3.53
CA TYR A 806 -11.60 29.81 4.18
C TYR A 806 -12.51 28.69 4.68
N GLN A 807 -12.90 28.77 5.96
CA GLN A 807 -13.74 27.76 6.60
C GLN A 807 -15.24 28.00 6.36
N THR A 808 -15.63 29.23 6.03
CA THR A 808 -17.03 29.61 5.77
C THR A 808 -17.11 30.61 4.63
N GLY A 809 -18.24 30.63 3.91
CA GLY A 809 -18.48 31.57 2.82
C GLY A 809 -18.64 33.00 3.33
N LYS A 810 -19.14 33.16 4.56
CA LYS A 810 -19.22 34.47 5.22
C LYS A 810 -17.86 35.16 5.37
N LEU A 811 -16.85 34.43 5.86
CA LEU A 811 -15.49 34.99 6.03
C LEU A 811 -14.90 35.44 4.69
N LEU A 812 -15.16 34.68 3.62
CA LEU A 812 -14.75 35.06 2.27
C LEU A 812 -15.48 36.32 1.78
N ALA A 813 -16.79 36.40 1.98
CA ALA A 813 -17.57 37.55 1.56
C ALA A 813 -17.11 38.85 2.26
N ASP A 814 -16.84 38.78 3.57
CA ASP A 814 -16.37 39.91 4.37
C ASP A 814 -14.99 40.42 3.86
N ASP A 815 -14.02 39.52 3.62
CA ASP A 815 -12.69 39.87 3.11
C ASP A 815 -12.75 40.44 1.67
N LEU A 816 -13.61 39.89 0.82
CA LEU A 816 -13.82 40.41 -0.54
C LEU A 816 -14.39 41.83 -0.53
N LEU A 817 -15.39 42.09 0.31
CA LEU A 817 -16.00 43.42 0.44
C LEU A 817 -15.05 44.44 1.05
N ALA A 818 -14.15 44.03 1.95
CA ALA A 818 -13.10 44.88 2.48
C ALA A 818 -12.16 45.43 1.39
N CYS A 819 -12.00 44.72 0.27
CA CYS A 819 -11.19 45.19 -0.87
C CYS A 819 -11.84 46.35 -1.66
N LEU A 820 -13.10 46.72 -1.38
CA LEU A 820 -13.79 47.84 -2.03
C LEU A 820 -13.66 49.18 -1.28
N ASN A 821 -13.18 49.12 -0.03
CA ASN A 821 -12.96 50.26 0.85
C ASN A 821 -11.49 50.69 0.78
#